data_AF-A0A1Y1WR40-F1
#
_entry.id   AF-A0A1Y1WR40-F1
#
_cell.length_a   1.000
_cell.length_b   1.000
_cell.length_c   1.000
_cell.angle_alpha   90.00
_cell.angle_beta   90.00
_cell.angle_gamma   90.00
#
_symmetry.space_group_name_H-M   'P 1'
#
loop_
_entity.id
_entity.type
_entity.pdbx_description
1 polymer ?
#
loop_
_entity_poly.entity_id
_entity_poly.type
_entity_poly.pdbx_seq_one_letter_code
_entity_poly.pdbx_strand_id
1 'polypeptide(L)'
;MINFTFFLIIVVIFNYFILSGFAANNDYYIISIRRNSTDAEYDKASEQVQNSIDELVNDRMNDIYEIIVENKETYITDNGEMDDKIEKELTIVSQLKKRNEMNLNENKIYKFKFQNKNRFPRPSKSINDFQFNSSSSIKTTTPLVKEKRQLKEVVEYIPIESNLVTHICPILNYYVIIAYLSENVVSEIETLPNVINCKYDKSINNYIYDNNYYYPSSAGKGIDIYVIDDGLDISISEENFDTYEGTPDERIIQCDGTFYNGQYHSVTNKKNCKVYDEEMDEVNHGTLVSISAVGTINGVAKKANLHMLAIDYHNYDILTALDYAKQNAKPHQTVVNISSGCDESVEKDCKGQELQDKIKELVDLGIIIFVAAGNESKNSCDNKVFAGCPGVIPIGAINNKELKDNSKIENMYEIANYSCYGECIELFAPGTIRVTDLTTNEILYMESGTSFASPFAAGLASTIMSENPTMKYNYKSMKAKLIDLSIKDIIQGLNDNTPNRFINNGKKSIYGTPRCDSQLNGYQYQCSNEKECCTSYGYCINSEMNIPFLQKFCHIENGCQSEFGYCTTKKCGKDNQMRKCLKNENENENENENECCTKEGNCIKISNDFNGQCLLENGCQSEFGYCDSKKCGKYYNNRKCPIGECCSKYGECIQISNDIGNYCFIENGCLKEFSDQCLTYDLSRIDQYENEEYQKKIYTYNCKKELKPYNEICRYINFVYEDDSYQENLHTNLCKNYQSICKDFFKSPFKYVPSCEKGDNNKKFYEDTILINQYNTFCARKNSSKSITSKNDFCVNSKEEFENVLYNINELDIKSYCDYEECREMLLSVLTNTYQNKLKSKEQFGSEIKDEELELYKNSIYYLSSKECINT
;
A
#
# COMPACT_ATOMS: atom_id res chain seq x y z
N MET A 1 13.12 45.53 24.30
CA MET A 1 13.48 44.46 23.33
C MET A 1 12.52 43.25 23.34
N ILE A 2 11.32 43.34 23.94
CA ILE A 2 10.33 42.23 23.93
C ILE A 2 9.17 42.50 22.93
N ASN A 3 8.92 43.76 22.57
CA ASN A 3 7.80 44.12 21.67
C ASN A 3 8.11 44.04 20.16
N PHE A 4 9.38 43.98 19.76
CA PHE A 4 9.74 43.93 18.34
C PHE A 4 9.68 42.51 17.76
N THR A 5 10.02 41.50 18.56
CA THR A 5 9.90 40.08 18.20
C THR A 5 8.43 39.66 18.09
N PHE A 6 7.55 40.19 18.96
CA PHE A 6 6.12 39.89 18.91
C PHE A 6 5.43 40.47 17.66
N PHE A 7 5.86 41.67 17.23
CA PHE A 7 5.31 42.30 16.03
C PHE A 7 5.79 41.61 14.74
N LEU A 8 7.04 41.11 14.71
CA LEU A 8 7.56 40.34 13.58
C LEU A 8 6.89 38.96 13.48
N ILE A 9 6.60 38.31 14.60
CA ILE A 9 5.83 37.06 14.64
C ILE A 9 4.39 37.29 14.16
N ILE A 10 3.74 38.40 14.58
CA ILE A 10 2.40 38.73 14.11
C ILE A 10 2.41 39.04 12.60
N VAL A 11 3.39 39.75 12.05
CA VAL A 11 3.44 40.02 10.60
C VAL A 11 3.78 38.79 9.77
N VAL A 12 4.58 37.86 10.30
CA VAL A 12 4.83 36.56 9.63
C VAL A 12 3.59 35.67 9.72
N ILE A 13 2.87 35.65 10.84
CA ILE A 13 1.60 34.92 10.98
C ILE A 13 0.48 35.58 10.16
N PHE A 14 0.41 36.92 10.07
CA PHE A 14 -0.59 37.61 9.26
C PHE A 14 -0.31 37.49 7.76
N ASN A 15 0.96 37.45 7.33
CA ASN A 15 1.30 37.09 5.95
C ASN A 15 1.13 35.59 5.67
N TYR A 16 1.26 34.71 6.67
CA TYR A 16 0.89 33.30 6.55
C TYR A 16 -0.63 33.14 6.41
N PHE A 17 -1.42 33.93 7.14
CA PHE A 17 -2.88 33.93 7.07
C PHE A 17 -3.47 34.68 5.86
N ILE A 18 -2.75 35.64 5.28
CA ILE A 18 -3.15 36.31 4.03
C ILE A 18 -2.70 35.50 2.79
N LEU A 19 -1.72 34.60 2.91
CA LEU A 19 -1.43 33.58 1.89
C LEU A 19 -2.25 32.30 2.04
N SER A 20 -2.96 32.11 3.16
CA SER A 20 -3.90 31.00 3.37
C SER A 20 -5.37 31.46 3.34
N GLY A 21 -5.66 32.58 2.69
CA GLY A 21 -7.00 33.10 2.47
C GLY A 21 -7.49 32.72 1.07
N PHE A 22 -8.45 31.78 1.03
CA PHE A 22 -9.08 31.17 -0.15
C PHE A 22 -8.16 30.19 -0.92
N ALA A 23 -7.98 29.00 -0.35
CA ALA A 23 -7.55 27.84 -1.15
C ALA A 23 -8.73 27.42 -2.03
N ALA A 24 -8.63 27.69 -3.33
CA ALA A 24 -9.57 27.22 -4.33
C ALA A 24 -9.41 25.70 -4.44
N ASN A 25 -10.41 24.94 -4.00
CA ASN A 25 -10.40 23.48 -4.09
C ASN A 25 -10.93 23.05 -5.46
N ASN A 26 -10.11 22.37 -6.26
CA ASN A 26 -10.60 21.64 -7.43
C ASN A 26 -11.50 20.50 -6.95
N ASP A 27 -12.77 20.49 -7.34
CA ASP A 27 -13.72 19.50 -6.85
C ASP A 27 -14.77 19.16 -7.92
N TYR A 28 -15.62 18.19 -7.63
CA TYR A 28 -16.70 17.82 -8.53
C TYR A 28 -17.94 18.69 -8.30
N TYR A 29 -18.56 19.08 -9.41
CA TYR A 29 -19.76 19.90 -9.47
C TYR A 29 -20.86 19.17 -10.21
N ILE A 30 -22.09 19.32 -9.73
CA ILE A 30 -23.30 18.82 -10.37
C ILE A 30 -23.79 19.88 -11.37
N ILE A 31 -23.87 19.50 -12.64
CA ILE A 31 -24.31 20.37 -13.72
C ILE A 31 -25.62 19.86 -14.28
N SER A 32 -26.63 20.73 -14.32
CA SER A 32 -27.95 20.43 -14.87
C SER A 32 -28.09 21.07 -16.25
N ILE A 33 -28.43 20.25 -17.25
CA ILE A 33 -28.58 20.63 -18.64
C ILE A 33 -30.02 20.43 -19.07
N ARG A 34 -30.67 21.50 -19.55
CA ARG A 34 -32.06 21.47 -20.00
C ARG A 34 -32.21 21.97 -21.43
N ARG A 35 -32.78 21.12 -22.28
CA ARG A 35 -33.06 21.45 -23.68
C ARG A 35 -34.20 22.46 -23.81
N ASN A 36 -35.37 22.14 -23.24
CA ASN A 36 -36.54 23.01 -23.26
C ASN A 36 -37.34 22.85 -21.95
N SER A 37 -37.85 23.95 -21.40
CA SER A 37 -38.67 23.93 -20.18
C SER A 37 -40.01 23.22 -20.37
N THR A 38 -40.49 23.07 -21.61
CA THR A 38 -41.74 22.38 -21.94
C THR A 38 -41.57 20.91 -22.30
N ASP A 39 -40.34 20.39 -22.32
CA ASP A 39 -40.14 18.95 -22.56
C ASP A 39 -40.79 18.16 -21.41
N ALA A 40 -41.41 17.03 -21.76
CA ALA A 40 -41.90 16.07 -20.78
C ALA A 40 -40.72 15.46 -20.00
N GLU A 41 -41.02 14.83 -18.87
CA GLU A 41 -40.00 14.05 -18.16
C GLU A 41 -39.33 13.07 -19.11
N TYR A 42 -38.01 12.94 -19.04
CA TYR A 42 -37.22 12.28 -20.07
C TYR A 42 -37.69 10.84 -20.37
N ASP A 43 -37.99 10.04 -19.34
CA ASP A 43 -38.48 8.66 -19.53
C ASP A 43 -39.93 8.59 -20.07
N LYS A 44 -40.71 9.66 -19.91
CA LYS A 44 -42.07 9.81 -20.46
C LYS A 44 -42.08 10.50 -21.83
N ALA A 45 -40.96 11.06 -22.26
CA ALA A 45 -40.83 11.76 -23.53
C ALA A 45 -40.77 10.78 -24.72
N SER A 46 -41.08 11.28 -25.92
CA SER A 46 -40.96 10.46 -27.13
C SER A 46 -39.50 10.12 -27.42
N GLU A 47 -39.26 9.03 -28.15
CA GLU A 47 -37.91 8.59 -28.53
C GLU A 47 -37.13 9.69 -29.27
N GLN A 48 -37.80 10.46 -30.13
CA GLN A 48 -37.19 11.60 -30.81
C GLN A 48 -36.73 12.68 -29.82
N VAL A 49 -37.51 12.95 -28.78
CA VAL A 49 -37.17 13.93 -27.74
C VAL A 49 -36.02 13.40 -26.88
N GLN A 50 -36.05 12.13 -26.46
CA GLN A 50 -34.97 11.50 -25.71
C GLN A 50 -33.63 11.58 -26.48
N ASN A 51 -33.62 11.21 -27.76
CA ASN A 51 -32.42 11.24 -28.59
C ASN A 51 -31.84 12.65 -28.71
N SER A 52 -32.69 13.67 -28.90
CA SER A 52 -32.19 15.05 -29.00
C SER A 52 -31.92 15.71 -27.63
N ILE A 53 -32.30 15.09 -26.51
CA ILE A 53 -31.76 15.43 -25.18
C ILE A 53 -30.37 14.81 -25.03
N ASP A 54 -30.18 13.53 -25.39
CA ASP A 54 -28.88 12.84 -25.31
C ASP A 54 -27.80 13.51 -26.17
N GLU A 55 -28.16 13.92 -27.39
CA GLU A 55 -27.28 14.67 -28.29
C GLU A 55 -26.86 16.00 -27.67
N LEU A 56 -27.81 16.78 -27.14
CA LEU A 56 -27.51 18.06 -26.48
C LEU A 56 -26.61 17.86 -25.25
N VAL A 57 -26.88 16.85 -24.43
CA VAL A 57 -26.11 16.57 -23.23
C VAL A 57 -24.67 16.21 -23.60
N ASN A 58 -24.48 15.33 -24.58
CA ASN A 58 -23.15 14.98 -25.06
C ASN A 58 -22.42 16.21 -25.66
N ASP A 59 -23.13 17.08 -26.39
CA ASP A 59 -22.55 18.33 -26.89
C ASP A 59 -22.10 19.25 -25.74
N ARG A 60 -22.94 19.45 -24.71
CA ARG A 60 -22.57 20.27 -23.55
C ARG A 60 -21.44 19.67 -22.73
N MET A 61 -21.35 18.34 -22.64
CA MET A 61 -20.21 17.67 -22.02
C MET A 61 -18.92 17.91 -22.80
N ASN A 62 -18.96 18.00 -24.14
CA ASN A 62 -17.80 18.43 -24.93
C ASN A 62 -17.45 19.88 -24.65
N ASP A 63 -18.42 20.80 -24.64
CA ASP A 63 -18.18 22.22 -24.35
C ASP A 63 -17.52 22.39 -22.97
N ILE A 64 -18.04 21.72 -21.94
CA ILE A 64 -17.49 21.72 -20.58
C ILE A 64 -16.07 21.14 -20.55
N TYR A 65 -15.86 20.03 -21.25
CA TYR A 65 -14.56 19.38 -21.32
C TYR A 65 -13.52 20.29 -22.00
N GLU A 66 -13.89 20.97 -23.08
CA GLU A 66 -13.03 21.95 -23.75
C GLU A 66 -12.65 23.10 -22.81
N ILE A 67 -13.62 23.67 -22.09
CA ILE A 67 -13.37 24.73 -21.10
C ILE A 67 -12.39 24.25 -20.01
N ILE A 68 -12.56 23.02 -19.50
CA ILE A 68 -11.64 22.44 -18.51
C ILE A 68 -10.22 22.36 -19.07
N VAL A 69 -10.06 21.92 -20.33
CA VAL A 69 -8.75 21.78 -20.99
C VAL A 69 -8.12 23.14 -21.28
N GLU A 70 -8.88 24.13 -21.73
CA GLU A 70 -8.40 25.49 -21.99
C GLU A 70 -7.94 26.19 -20.71
N ASN A 71 -8.63 25.91 -19.59
CA ASN A 71 -8.33 26.45 -18.27
C ASN A 71 -7.50 25.49 -17.39
N LYS A 72 -6.81 24.50 -17.97
CA LYS A 72 -6.05 23.48 -17.21
C LYS A 72 -5.05 24.06 -16.20
N GLU A 73 -4.48 25.24 -16.49
CA GLU A 73 -3.53 25.94 -15.61
C GLU A 73 -4.16 26.45 -14.32
N THR A 74 -5.50 26.45 -14.22
CA THR A 74 -6.23 26.83 -13.00
C THR A 74 -6.39 25.68 -12.02
N TYR A 75 -6.05 24.45 -12.41
CA TYR A 75 -6.15 23.25 -11.57
C TYR A 75 -4.83 23.01 -10.86
N ILE A 76 -4.59 23.79 -9.80
CA ILE A 76 -3.37 23.73 -9.00
C ILE A 76 -3.74 23.27 -7.59
N THR A 77 -2.97 22.35 -7.03
CA THR A 77 -3.12 21.84 -5.66
C THR A 77 -2.57 22.82 -4.62
N ASP A 78 -2.88 22.62 -3.34
CA ASP A 78 -2.38 23.46 -2.23
C ASP A 78 -0.84 23.59 -2.19
N ASN A 79 -0.12 22.64 -2.80
CA ASN A 79 1.34 22.63 -2.87
C ASN A 79 1.91 23.34 -4.12
N GLY A 80 1.07 23.91 -4.97
CA GLY A 80 1.48 24.61 -6.19
C GLY A 80 1.74 23.71 -7.41
N GLU A 81 1.42 22.42 -7.32
CA GLU A 81 1.56 21.44 -8.42
C GLU A 81 0.25 21.27 -9.19
N MET A 82 0.32 20.96 -10.49
CA MET A 82 -0.87 20.68 -11.32
C MET A 82 -1.64 19.48 -10.77
N ASP A 83 -2.97 19.56 -10.80
CA ASP A 83 -3.83 18.49 -10.30
C ASP A 83 -3.65 17.20 -11.11
N ASP A 84 -3.22 16.14 -10.42
CA ASP A 84 -3.04 14.78 -10.92
C ASP A 84 -4.18 14.28 -11.81
N LYS A 85 -5.44 14.65 -11.54
CA LYS A 85 -6.60 14.21 -12.34
C LYS A 85 -6.59 14.83 -13.73
N ILE A 86 -6.27 16.12 -13.82
CA ILE A 86 -6.17 16.85 -15.09
C ILE A 86 -4.96 16.36 -15.88
N GLU A 87 -3.81 16.18 -15.23
CA GLU A 87 -2.59 15.70 -15.89
C GLU A 87 -2.77 14.30 -16.50
N LYS A 88 -3.39 13.37 -15.75
CA LYS A 88 -3.65 11.99 -16.21
C LYS A 88 -4.63 11.97 -17.39
N GLU A 89 -5.72 12.72 -17.31
CA GLU A 89 -6.73 12.76 -18.37
C GLU A 89 -6.17 13.37 -19.67
N LEU A 90 -5.42 14.49 -19.58
CA LEU A 90 -4.77 15.12 -20.73
C LEU A 90 -3.74 14.19 -21.39
N THR A 91 -3.03 13.37 -20.60
CA THR A 91 -2.12 12.36 -21.11
C THR A 91 -2.86 11.29 -21.92
N ILE A 92 -3.97 10.76 -21.38
CA ILE A 92 -4.81 9.76 -22.08
C ILE A 92 -5.37 10.33 -23.39
N VAL A 93 -5.91 11.55 -23.36
CA VAL A 93 -6.47 12.19 -24.55
C VAL A 93 -5.41 12.50 -25.60
N SER A 94 -4.20 12.92 -25.20
CA SER A 94 -3.10 13.10 -26.15
C SER A 94 -2.73 11.81 -26.88
N GLN A 95 -2.82 10.65 -26.23
CA GLN A 95 -2.59 9.34 -26.83
C GLN A 95 -3.74 8.92 -27.75
N LEU A 96 -4.99 9.20 -27.37
CA LEU A 96 -6.17 8.93 -28.21
C LEU A 96 -6.16 9.80 -29.48
N LYS A 97 -5.79 11.09 -29.35
CA LYS A 97 -5.61 11.99 -30.50
C LYS A 97 -4.45 11.53 -31.39
N LYS A 98 -3.29 11.14 -30.84
CA LYS A 98 -2.15 10.61 -31.63
C LYS A 98 -2.47 9.31 -32.38
N ARG A 99 -3.28 8.40 -31.81
CA ARG A 99 -3.72 7.17 -32.48
C ARG A 99 -4.66 7.47 -33.66
N ASN A 100 -5.49 8.50 -33.54
CA ASN A 100 -6.42 8.93 -34.60
C ASN A 100 -5.77 9.90 -35.60
N GLU A 101 -4.67 10.57 -35.24
CA GLU A 101 -3.86 11.43 -36.11
C GLU A 101 -3.24 10.67 -37.30
N MET A 102 -3.08 9.35 -37.21
CA MET A 102 -2.66 8.49 -38.33
C MET A 102 -3.72 8.36 -39.46
N ASN A 103 -4.92 8.93 -39.30
CA ASN A 103 -6.05 8.87 -40.26
C ASN A 103 -6.68 10.24 -40.61
N LEU A 104 -5.97 11.36 -40.42
CA LEU A 104 -6.57 12.69 -40.60
C LEU A 104 -6.78 13.08 -42.07
N ASN A 105 -8.06 13.21 -42.47
CA ASN A 105 -8.50 14.04 -43.59
C ASN A 105 -8.77 15.47 -43.10
N GLU A 106 -8.31 16.50 -43.83
CA GLU A 106 -8.34 17.93 -43.45
C GLU A 106 -9.74 18.56 -43.23
N ASN A 107 -10.84 17.83 -43.35
CA ASN A 107 -12.23 18.34 -43.29
C ASN A 107 -13.12 17.71 -42.19
N LYS A 108 -12.55 17.06 -41.17
CA LYS A 108 -13.31 16.38 -40.10
C LYS A 108 -13.10 17.05 -38.74
N ILE A 109 -14.21 17.28 -38.02
CA ILE A 109 -14.21 17.75 -36.62
C ILE A 109 -14.38 16.53 -35.71
N TYR A 110 -13.51 16.37 -34.73
CA TYR A 110 -13.59 15.26 -33.78
C TYR A 110 -14.21 15.75 -32.47
N LYS A 111 -15.35 15.17 -32.08
CA LYS A 111 -15.96 15.36 -30.76
C LYS A 111 -15.85 14.06 -29.96
N PHE A 112 -15.88 14.17 -28.64
CA PHE A 112 -16.01 13.00 -27.79
C PHE A 112 -17.46 12.53 -27.71
N LYS A 113 -17.64 11.20 -27.69
CA LYS A 113 -18.87 10.56 -27.26
C LYS A 113 -18.65 10.01 -25.86
N PHE A 114 -19.14 10.76 -24.87
CA PHE A 114 -19.06 10.36 -23.49
C PHE A 114 -19.93 9.12 -23.28
N GLN A 115 -19.32 8.06 -22.76
CA GLN A 115 -20.05 6.82 -22.58
C GLN A 115 -20.98 6.93 -21.36
N ASN A 116 -22.29 6.86 -21.62
CA ASN A 116 -23.29 6.79 -20.57
C ASN A 116 -23.43 5.35 -20.05
N LYS A 117 -22.61 4.99 -19.06
CA LYS A 117 -22.60 3.66 -18.44
C LYS A 117 -23.85 3.35 -17.61
N ASN A 118 -24.64 4.36 -17.27
CA ASN A 118 -25.82 4.24 -16.41
C ASN A 118 -27.11 3.87 -17.17
N ARG A 119 -27.05 3.77 -18.51
CA ARG A 119 -28.21 3.41 -19.33
C ARG A 119 -27.82 2.40 -20.40
N PHE A 120 -28.42 1.21 -20.35
CA PHE A 120 -28.20 0.19 -21.39
C PHE A 120 -28.60 0.74 -22.76
N PRO A 121 -27.77 0.60 -23.81
CA PRO A 121 -28.21 0.90 -25.16
C PRO A 121 -29.40 0.00 -25.50
N ARG A 122 -30.51 0.59 -25.96
CA ARG A 122 -31.63 -0.19 -26.50
C ARG A 122 -31.10 -1.05 -27.66
N PRO A 123 -31.58 -2.28 -27.84
CA PRO A 123 -31.13 -3.14 -28.93
C PRO A 123 -31.35 -2.41 -30.26
N SER A 124 -30.26 -2.05 -30.93
CA SER A 124 -30.35 -1.39 -32.24
C SER A 124 -30.85 -2.40 -33.26
N LYS A 125 -31.88 -2.01 -34.02
CA LYS A 125 -32.13 -2.62 -35.32
C LYS A 125 -30.90 -2.35 -36.19
N SER A 126 -30.18 -3.41 -36.54
CA SER A 126 -29.18 -3.54 -37.61
C SER A 126 -28.17 -2.40 -37.78
N ILE A 127 -26.89 -2.74 -37.57
CA ILE A 127 -25.67 -1.91 -37.71
C ILE A 127 -25.43 -1.31 -39.12
N ASN A 128 -26.34 -1.45 -40.10
CA ASN A 128 -26.04 -1.09 -41.50
C ASN A 128 -26.72 0.18 -42.08
N ASP A 129 -27.48 0.98 -41.32
CA ASP A 129 -28.15 2.17 -41.90
C ASP A 129 -27.89 3.51 -41.17
N PHE A 130 -26.72 3.71 -40.55
CA PHE A 130 -26.29 5.04 -40.09
C PHE A 130 -25.56 5.82 -41.20
N GLN A 131 -26.28 6.12 -42.29
CA GLN A 131 -26.03 7.32 -43.08
C GLN A 131 -27.07 8.37 -42.67
N PHE A 132 -26.81 9.13 -41.61
CA PHE A 132 -27.67 10.25 -41.23
C PHE A 132 -27.29 11.52 -41.99
N ASN A 133 -28.09 11.81 -43.02
CA ASN A 133 -28.24 13.14 -43.56
C ASN A 133 -28.85 14.06 -42.49
N SER A 134 -28.05 15.01 -41.98
CA SER A 134 -28.57 16.09 -41.16
C SER A 134 -29.44 17.05 -42.00
N SER A 135 -30.73 17.02 -41.72
CA SER A 135 -31.70 18.05 -42.12
C SER A 135 -32.64 18.30 -40.95
N SER A 136 -32.38 19.38 -40.20
CA SER A 136 -33.42 20.07 -39.43
C SER A 136 -33.16 21.57 -39.47
N SER A 137 -33.95 22.19 -40.32
CA SER A 137 -34.12 23.62 -40.56
C SER A 137 -34.47 24.42 -39.30
N ILE A 138 -33.66 25.42 -38.98
CA ILE A 138 -34.06 26.55 -38.13
C ILE A 138 -34.64 27.63 -39.06
N LYS A 139 -35.93 27.94 -38.90
CA LYS A 139 -36.56 29.10 -39.53
C LYS A 139 -36.21 30.35 -38.72
N THR A 140 -35.32 31.19 -39.25
CA THR A 140 -35.19 32.59 -38.83
C THR A 140 -35.73 33.50 -39.93
N THR A 141 -36.60 34.42 -39.54
CA THR A 141 -37.24 35.43 -40.39
C THR A 141 -36.26 36.54 -40.81
N THR A 142 -36.33 36.90 -42.10
CA THR A 142 -35.96 38.18 -42.77
C THR A 142 -34.46 38.45 -43.11
N PRO A 143 -34.17 39.22 -44.19
CA PRO A 143 -33.52 38.63 -45.37
C PRO A 143 -32.27 39.38 -45.91
N LEU A 144 -31.63 38.74 -46.89
CA LEU A 144 -30.58 39.24 -47.81
C LEU A 144 -29.17 39.37 -47.21
N VAL A 145 -28.28 38.43 -47.60
CA VAL A 145 -27.11 38.69 -48.47
C VAL A 145 -26.39 37.35 -48.77
N LYS A 146 -26.32 37.06 -50.07
CA LYS A 146 -25.36 36.23 -50.84
C LYS A 146 -24.77 34.95 -50.23
N GLU A 147 -25.09 33.85 -50.93
CA GLU A 147 -24.41 32.56 -50.95
C GLU A 147 -22.89 32.64 -50.76
N LYS A 148 -22.42 32.03 -49.67
CA LYS A 148 -21.16 31.29 -49.66
C LYS A 148 -21.52 29.83 -49.38
N ARG A 149 -21.14 28.93 -50.29
CA ARG A 149 -21.15 27.48 -50.09
C ARG A 149 -20.37 27.17 -48.80
N GLN A 150 -21.06 26.86 -47.70
CA GLN A 150 -20.43 26.28 -46.52
C GLN A 150 -20.23 24.79 -46.78
N LEU A 151 -18.97 24.35 -46.73
CA LEU A 151 -18.62 22.94 -46.65
C LEU A 151 -19.33 22.36 -45.42
N LYS A 152 -20.09 21.26 -45.59
CA LYS A 152 -20.64 20.50 -44.46
C LYS A 152 -19.48 19.81 -43.76
N GLU A 153 -19.11 20.29 -42.58
CA GLU A 153 -18.15 19.65 -41.68
C GLU A 153 -18.72 18.30 -41.23
N VAL A 154 -17.93 17.22 -41.39
CA VAL A 154 -18.31 15.88 -40.92
C VAL A 154 -17.79 15.75 -39.50
N VAL A 155 -18.71 15.67 -38.53
CA VAL A 155 -18.37 15.44 -37.11
C VAL A 155 -18.20 13.94 -36.89
N GLU A 156 -17.04 13.53 -36.41
CA GLU A 156 -16.72 12.16 -36.05
C GLU A 156 -16.58 12.04 -34.52
N TYR A 157 -17.26 11.07 -33.93
CA TYR A 157 -17.31 10.89 -32.50
C TYR A 157 -16.30 9.84 -32.02
N ILE A 158 -15.43 10.23 -31.09
CA ILE A 158 -14.47 9.33 -30.44
C ILE A 158 -15.04 8.93 -29.08
N PRO A 159 -15.32 7.64 -28.81
CA PRO A 159 -15.77 7.20 -27.49
C PRO A 159 -14.73 7.54 -26.42
N ILE A 160 -15.18 8.14 -25.31
CA ILE A 160 -14.33 8.45 -24.15
C ILE A 160 -15.02 8.02 -22.85
N GLU A 161 -14.22 7.50 -21.94
CA GLU A 161 -14.57 7.36 -20.54
C GLU A 161 -13.79 8.43 -19.78
N SER A 162 -14.46 9.53 -19.44
CA SER A 162 -13.80 10.66 -18.81
C SER A 162 -14.00 10.65 -17.29
N ASN A 163 -12.91 10.87 -16.55
CA ASN A 163 -12.98 11.10 -15.09
C ASN A 163 -13.24 12.57 -14.74
N LEU A 164 -13.15 13.46 -15.73
CA LEU A 164 -13.40 14.89 -15.58
C LEU A 164 -14.84 15.27 -15.87
N VAL A 165 -15.52 14.61 -16.82
CA VAL A 165 -16.92 14.90 -17.17
C VAL A 165 -17.68 13.58 -17.36
N THR A 166 -18.71 13.34 -16.54
CA THR A 166 -19.42 12.04 -16.49
C THR A 166 -20.93 12.22 -16.44
N HIS A 167 -21.67 11.32 -17.09
CA HIS A 167 -23.14 11.29 -17.00
C HIS A 167 -23.61 10.85 -15.59
N ILE A 168 -24.66 11.47 -15.04
CA ILE A 168 -25.42 10.91 -13.91
C ILE A 168 -26.71 10.28 -14.42
N CYS A 169 -27.74 11.09 -14.62
CA CYS A 169 -29.09 10.65 -14.96
C CYS A 169 -29.96 11.84 -15.39
N PRO A 170 -31.08 11.58 -16.08
CA PRO A 170 -32.16 12.55 -16.22
C PRO A 170 -32.90 12.76 -14.88
N ILE A 171 -33.25 14.00 -14.56
CA ILE A 171 -34.15 14.35 -13.45
C ILE A 171 -35.29 15.18 -14.04
N LEU A 172 -36.49 14.60 -14.04
CA LEU A 172 -37.66 15.20 -14.68
C LEU A 172 -37.34 15.56 -16.15
N ASN A 173 -37.40 16.85 -16.51
CA ASN A 173 -37.19 17.35 -17.87
C ASN A 173 -35.80 17.94 -18.14
N TYR A 174 -34.83 17.72 -17.25
CA TYR A 174 -33.44 18.10 -17.45
C TYR A 174 -32.50 16.93 -17.16
N TYR A 175 -31.26 17.02 -17.61
CA TYR A 175 -30.26 15.97 -17.48
C TYR A 175 -29.12 16.43 -16.59
N VAL A 176 -28.65 15.56 -15.72
CA VAL A 176 -27.59 15.87 -14.76
C VAL A 176 -26.31 15.13 -15.11
N ILE A 177 -25.21 15.87 -15.07
CA ILE A 177 -23.84 15.38 -15.25
C ILE A 177 -22.98 15.84 -14.06
N ILE A 178 -21.81 15.23 -13.90
CA ILE A 178 -20.77 15.69 -12.98
C ILE A 178 -19.59 16.19 -13.81
N ALA A 179 -18.99 17.30 -13.40
CA ALA A 179 -17.70 17.73 -13.91
C ALA A 179 -16.72 18.09 -12.79
N TYR A 180 -15.44 17.79 -12.97
CA TYR A 180 -14.36 18.18 -12.07
C TYR A 180 -13.88 19.58 -12.45
N LEU A 181 -14.16 20.57 -11.60
CA LEU A 181 -13.98 21.99 -11.91
C LEU A 181 -13.10 22.68 -10.88
N SER A 182 -12.30 23.65 -11.35
CA SER A 182 -11.72 24.69 -10.50
C SER A 182 -12.72 25.83 -10.31
N GLU A 183 -12.61 26.60 -9.23
CA GLU A 183 -13.52 27.74 -8.98
C GLU A 183 -13.60 28.73 -10.15
N ASN A 184 -12.48 28.92 -10.87
CA ASN A 184 -12.42 29.82 -12.02
C ASN A 184 -13.26 29.32 -13.21
N VAL A 185 -13.33 28.00 -13.38
CA VAL A 185 -14.05 27.35 -14.49
C VAL A 185 -15.57 27.27 -14.23
N VAL A 186 -15.99 27.21 -12.96
CA VAL A 186 -17.41 27.14 -12.59
C VAL A 186 -18.21 28.29 -13.19
N SER A 187 -17.69 29.52 -13.07
CA SER A 187 -18.37 30.73 -13.57
C SER A 187 -18.54 30.73 -15.09
N GLU A 188 -17.61 30.13 -15.83
CA GLU A 188 -17.67 30.02 -17.28
C GLU A 188 -18.72 28.98 -17.71
N ILE A 189 -18.77 27.83 -17.03
CA ILE A 189 -19.75 26.77 -17.28
C ILE A 189 -21.18 27.22 -16.99
N GLU A 190 -21.40 28.05 -15.96
CA GLU A 190 -22.72 28.60 -15.66
C GLU A 190 -23.29 29.47 -16.79
N THR A 191 -22.43 30.02 -17.65
CA THR A 191 -22.85 30.84 -18.80
C THR A 191 -23.16 30.04 -20.06
N LEU A 192 -22.88 28.73 -20.07
CA LEU A 192 -23.15 27.88 -21.23
C LEU A 192 -24.66 27.80 -21.52
N PRO A 193 -25.07 27.85 -22.80
CA PRO A 193 -26.48 27.69 -23.14
C PRO A 193 -26.98 26.34 -22.65
N ASN A 194 -28.24 26.26 -22.23
CA ASN A 194 -28.87 25.04 -21.70
C ASN A 194 -28.33 24.55 -20.35
N VAL A 195 -27.24 25.08 -19.82
CA VAL A 195 -26.87 24.85 -18.40
C VAL A 195 -27.80 25.69 -17.54
N ILE A 196 -28.56 25.03 -16.68
CA ILE A 196 -29.52 25.71 -15.78
C ILE A 196 -28.99 25.83 -14.35
N ASN A 197 -27.97 25.04 -14.01
CA ASN A 197 -27.37 25.04 -12.68
C ASN A 197 -25.99 24.36 -12.70
N CYS A 198 -25.02 24.88 -11.94
CA CYS A 198 -23.72 24.28 -11.67
C CYS A 198 -23.45 24.44 -10.17
N LYS A 199 -23.53 23.36 -9.38
CA LYS A 199 -23.40 23.45 -7.92
C LYS A 199 -22.32 22.52 -7.39
N TYR A 200 -21.53 23.07 -6.48
CA TYR A 200 -20.64 22.31 -5.62
C TYR A 200 -21.46 21.43 -4.68
N ASP A 201 -21.14 20.13 -4.58
CA ASP A 201 -21.73 19.24 -3.60
C ASP A 201 -20.66 18.36 -2.93
N LYS A 202 -20.42 18.64 -1.64
CA LYS A 202 -19.41 17.97 -0.81
C LYS A 202 -19.65 16.46 -0.67
N SER A 203 -20.84 15.96 -1.03
CA SER A 203 -21.22 14.55 -0.97
C SER A 203 -20.69 13.70 -2.14
N ILE A 204 -20.07 14.29 -3.17
CA ILE A 204 -19.61 13.58 -4.37
C ILE A 204 -18.49 12.56 -4.07
N ASN A 205 -17.70 12.70 -3.01
CA ASN A 205 -16.75 11.65 -2.61
C ASN A 205 -17.41 10.37 -2.02
N ASN A 206 -18.74 10.33 -1.87
CA ASN A 206 -19.49 9.19 -1.30
C ASN A 206 -20.00 8.17 -2.35
N TYR A 207 -19.67 8.30 -3.64
CA TYR A 207 -20.27 7.48 -4.73
C TYR A 207 -20.00 5.96 -4.71
N ILE A 208 -19.34 5.39 -3.69
CA ILE A 208 -19.24 3.91 -3.56
C ILE A 208 -20.50 3.32 -2.92
N TYR A 209 -21.24 4.11 -2.13
CA TYR A 209 -22.49 3.69 -1.48
C TYR A 209 -23.51 4.83 -1.53
N ASP A 210 -24.67 4.59 -2.16
CA ASP A 210 -25.80 5.51 -2.03
C ASP A 210 -26.55 5.26 -0.71
N ASN A 211 -27.31 6.28 -0.28
CA ASN A 211 -28.10 6.22 0.96
C ASN A 211 -29.54 5.78 0.69
N ASN A 212 -29.81 5.18 -0.47
CA ASN A 212 -31.15 4.76 -0.83
C ASN A 212 -31.44 3.39 -0.22
N TYR A 213 -32.62 3.28 0.37
CA TYR A 213 -33.17 1.97 0.69
C TYR A 213 -33.84 1.39 -0.56
N TYR A 214 -33.24 0.35 -1.14
CA TYR A 214 -33.83 -0.40 -2.26
C TYR A 214 -34.72 -1.52 -1.74
N TYR A 215 -35.96 -1.58 -2.20
CA TYR A 215 -36.97 -2.56 -1.78
C TYR A 215 -37.91 -2.89 -2.94
N PRO A 216 -38.59 -4.05 -2.95
CA PRO A 216 -39.55 -4.38 -4.00
C PRO A 216 -40.73 -3.39 -3.99
N SER A 217 -41.27 -3.08 -5.17
CA SER A 217 -42.39 -2.12 -5.32
C SER A 217 -43.67 -2.53 -4.56
N SER A 218 -43.81 -3.82 -4.24
CA SER A 218 -44.85 -4.35 -3.37
C SER A 218 -44.72 -3.84 -1.92
N ALA A 219 -43.50 -3.59 -1.43
CA ALA A 219 -43.20 -2.94 -0.15
C ALA A 219 -44.00 -3.45 1.07
N GLY A 220 -44.37 -4.73 1.12
CA GLY A 220 -45.16 -5.31 2.21
C GLY A 220 -46.67 -5.30 2.01
N LYS A 221 -47.16 -4.80 0.87
CA LYS A 221 -48.59 -4.70 0.54
C LYS A 221 -49.34 -6.01 0.78
N GLY A 222 -50.44 -5.91 1.51
CA GLY A 222 -51.34 -7.02 1.83
C GLY A 222 -50.85 -7.97 2.93
N ILE A 223 -49.68 -7.71 3.53
CA ILE A 223 -49.17 -8.45 4.69
C ILE A 223 -49.56 -7.71 5.96
N ASP A 224 -50.07 -8.46 6.95
CA ASP A 224 -50.43 -7.93 8.26
C ASP A 224 -49.24 -8.06 9.22
N ILE A 225 -48.81 -6.93 9.81
CA ILE A 225 -47.80 -6.87 10.86
C ILE A 225 -48.51 -6.55 12.18
N TYR A 226 -48.61 -7.55 13.06
CA TYR A 226 -49.06 -7.34 14.43
C TYR A 226 -47.87 -6.93 15.29
N VAL A 227 -47.96 -5.78 15.94
CA VAL A 227 -46.96 -5.29 16.88
C VAL A 227 -47.54 -5.41 18.28
N ILE A 228 -46.88 -6.19 19.14
CA ILE A 228 -47.23 -6.33 20.57
C ILE A 228 -46.27 -5.48 21.37
N ASP A 229 -46.74 -4.33 21.85
CA ASP A 229 -45.94 -3.29 22.52
C ASP A 229 -46.83 -2.38 23.40
N ASP A 230 -46.35 -1.26 23.94
CA ASP A 230 -47.10 -0.44 24.91
C ASP A 230 -48.21 0.45 24.31
N GLY A 231 -48.25 0.66 22.99
CA GLY A 231 -49.27 1.47 22.34
C GLY A 231 -48.90 2.01 20.97
N LEU A 232 -49.76 2.89 20.46
CA LEU A 232 -49.60 3.56 19.17
C LEU A 232 -50.15 4.97 19.28
N ASP A 233 -49.38 5.95 18.83
CA ASP A 233 -49.86 7.31 18.58
C ASP A 233 -49.38 7.80 17.22
N ILE A 234 -50.28 7.81 16.23
CA ILE A 234 -49.90 8.19 14.87
C ILE A 234 -49.61 9.69 14.72
N SER A 235 -50.07 10.53 15.67
CA SER A 235 -49.92 11.99 15.56
C SER A 235 -48.47 12.44 15.68
N ILE A 236 -47.61 11.57 16.23
CA ILE A 236 -46.17 11.78 16.37
C ILE A 236 -45.47 11.85 15.01
N SER A 237 -46.00 11.14 14.00
CA SER A 237 -45.49 11.18 12.64
C SER A 237 -46.54 10.70 11.63
N GLU A 238 -47.52 11.55 11.33
CA GLU A 238 -48.61 11.22 10.40
C GLU A 238 -48.07 10.77 9.03
N GLU A 239 -46.95 11.34 8.58
CA GLU A 239 -46.30 10.99 7.32
C GLU A 239 -45.84 9.52 7.31
N ASN A 240 -45.19 9.04 8.39
CA ASN A 240 -44.77 7.64 8.50
C ASN A 240 -45.97 6.67 8.52
N PHE A 241 -47.14 7.15 8.95
CA PHE A 241 -48.37 6.39 9.09
C PHE A 241 -49.40 6.68 7.98
N ASP A 242 -48.99 7.24 6.84
CA ASP A 242 -49.87 7.45 5.68
C ASP A 242 -50.56 6.14 5.29
N THR A 243 -51.88 6.19 5.15
CA THR A 243 -52.73 5.02 4.81
C THR A 243 -52.89 4.84 3.32
N TYR A 244 -52.42 5.80 2.51
CA TYR A 244 -52.62 5.86 1.06
C TYR A 244 -54.10 5.78 0.66
N GLU A 245 -54.97 6.39 1.46
CA GLU A 245 -56.43 6.37 1.30
C GLU A 245 -56.85 6.71 -0.14
N GLY A 246 -57.68 5.86 -0.74
CA GLY A 246 -58.20 6.06 -2.10
C GLY A 246 -57.21 5.72 -3.22
N THR A 247 -56.03 5.17 -2.91
CA THR A 247 -55.06 4.69 -3.91
C THR A 247 -55.05 3.16 -3.98
N PRO A 248 -54.47 2.54 -5.04
CA PRO A 248 -54.29 1.09 -5.08
C PRO A 248 -53.45 0.53 -3.93
N ASP A 249 -52.64 1.35 -3.26
CA ASP A 249 -51.72 0.95 -2.19
C ASP A 249 -52.29 1.19 -0.78
N GLU A 250 -53.60 1.45 -0.69
CA GLU A 250 -54.31 1.61 0.57
C GLU A 250 -54.00 0.49 1.57
N ARG A 251 -53.71 0.87 2.81
CA ARG A 251 -53.28 -0.02 3.90
C ARG A 251 -53.94 0.33 5.22
N ILE A 252 -53.97 -0.64 6.12
CA ILE A 252 -54.51 -0.49 7.47
C ILE A 252 -53.39 -0.02 8.40
N ILE A 253 -53.62 1.06 9.14
CA ILE A 253 -52.77 1.51 10.26
C ILE A 253 -53.68 1.75 11.45
N GLN A 254 -53.66 0.84 12.42
CA GLN A 254 -54.57 0.94 13.57
C GLN A 254 -54.05 0.22 14.81
N CYS A 255 -54.61 0.62 15.94
CA CYS A 255 -54.66 -0.14 17.17
C CYS A 255 -55.93 -0.99 17.24
N ASP A 256 -55.76 -2.29 17.43
CA ASP A 256 -56.84 -3.27 17.43
C ASP A 256 -57.45 -3.46 18.84
N GLY A 257 -56.67 -3.20 19.88
CA GLY A 257 -57.10 -3.30 21.27
C GLY A 257 -56.00 -3.02 22.27
N THR A 258 -56.41 -2.83 23.52
CA THR A 258 -55.54 -2.82 24.70
C THR A 258 -55.72 -4.13 25.47
N PHE A 259 -54.63 -4.62 26.05
CA PHE A 259 -54.51 -5.93 26.68
C PHE A 259 -53.86 -5.73 28.05
N TYR A 260 -54.66 -5.77 29.10
CA TYR A 260 -54.22 -5.60 30.47
C TYR A 260 -55.06 -6.48 31.39
N ASN A 261 -54.50 -6.87 32.53
CA ASN A 261 -55.11 -7.84 33.46
C ASN A 261 -55.57 -9.15 32.78
N GLY A 262 -54.91 -9.55 31.68
CA GLY A 262 -55.19 -10.76 30.92
C GLY A 262 -56.43 -10.69 30.06
N GLN A 263 -56.99 -9.49 29.82
CA GLN A 263 -58.24 -9.29 29.10
C GLN A 263 -58.07 -8.39 27.88
N TYR A 264 -58.90 -8.61 26.86
CA TYR A 264 -59.03 -7.73 25.71
C TYR A 264 -59.99 -6.58 26.02
N HIS A 265 -59.55 -5.37 25.71
CA HIS A 265 -60.35 -4.16 25.80
C HIS A 265 -60.38 -3.45 24.44
N SER A 266 -61.59 -3.16 23.95
CA SER A 266 -61.77 -2.46 22.68
C SER A 266 -61.37 -0.98 22.81
N VAL A 267 -60.64 -0.47 21.82
CA VAL A 267 -60.26 0.95 21.76
C VAL A 267 -61.34 1.78 21.05
N THR A 268 -61.56 3.01 21.53
CA THR A 268 -62.46 3.97 20.89
C THR A 268 -61.76 4.75 19.78
N ASN A 269 -60.50 5.13 20.00
CA ASN A 269 -59.65 5.75 19.00
C ASN A 269 -58.63 4.73 18.48
N LYS A 270 -58.83 4.27 17.24
CA LYS A 270 -57.89 3.33 16.59
C LYS A 270 -56.55 3.94 16.20
N LYS A 271 -56.45 5.28 16.19
CA LYS A 271 -55.26 6.02 15.80
C LYS A 271 -54.36 6.38 17.00
N ASN A 272 -54.89 6.25 18.22
CA ASN A 272 -54.17 6.51 19.45
C ASN A 272 -54.67 5.58 20.56
N CYS A 273 -53.81 4.68 21.03
CA CYS A 273 -54.09 3.79 22.15
C CYS A 273 -52.85 3.60 23.04
N LYS A 274 -53.08 3.47 24.34
CA LYS A 274 -52.06 3.16 25.35
C LYS A 274 -52.71 2.46 26.54
N VAL A 275 -51.94 1.66 27.27
CA VAL A 275 -52.42 0.95 28.47
C VAL A 275 -52.26 1.81 29.73
N TYR A 276 -51.17 2.58 29.84
CA TYR A 276 -50.94 3.52 30.94
C TYR A 276 -51.03 4.99 30.53
N ASP A 277 -51.52 5.80 31.45
CA ASP A 277 -51.75 7.24 31.29
C ASP A 277 -50.90 8.04 32.31
N GLU A 278 -49.65 7.63 32.53
CA GLU A 278 -48.73 8.48 33.30
C GLU A 278 -48.19 9.60 32.41
N GLU A 279 -48.15 10.81 32.99
CA GLU A 279 -47.54 12.00 32.39
C GLU A 279 -46.03 11.75 32.19
N MET A 280 -45.65 11.19 31.05
CA MET A 280 -44.29 11.31 30.54
C MET A 280 -44.32 11.97 29.16
N ASP A 281 -43.51 13.00 29.02
CA ASP A 281 -43.17 13.68 27.76
C ASP A 281 -42.42 12.75 26.76
N GLU A 282 -42.45 11.43 26.98
CA GLU A 282 -41.76 10.43 26.17
C GLU A 282 -42.71 9.83 25.14
N VAL A 283 -42.22 9.70 23.91
CA VAL A 283 -42.93 9.01 22.84
C VAL A 283 -43.12 7.55 23.23
N ASN A 284 -44.36 7.07 23.08
CA ASN A 284 -44.72 5.68 23.29
C ASN A 284 -43.81 4.74 22.46
N HIS A 285 -43.18 3.76 23.12
CA HIS A 285 -42.17 2.88 22.53
C HIS A 285 -42.75 2.09 21.33
N GLY A 286 -43.99 1.60 21.45
CA GLY A 286 -44.72 0.88 20.43
C GLY A 286 -44.95 1.69 19.15
N THR A 287 -45.04 3.02 19.25
CA THR A 287 -45.08 3.91 18.09
C THR A 287 -43.77 3.85 17.31
N LEU A 288 -42.61 3.97 17.98
CA LEU A 288 -41.30 3.92 17.32
C LEU A 288 -40.99 2.53 16.76
N VAL A 289 -41.37 1.48 17.47
CA VAL A 289 -41.33 0.08 17.00
C VAL A 289 -42.14 -0.09 15.73
N SER A 290 -43.36 0.47 15.71
CA SER A 290 -44.24 0.45 14.53
C SER A 290 -43.64 1.21 13.35
N ILE A 291 -43.05 2.39 13.59
CA ILE A 291 -42.36 3.16 12.54
C ILE A 291 -41.20 2.35 11.94
N SER A 292 -40.39 1.66 12.75
CA SER A 292 -39.30 0.81 12.25
C SER A 292 -39.81 -0.28 11.29
N ALA A 293 -40.97 -0.88 11.59
CA ALA A 293 -41.58 -1.90 10.72
C ALA A 293 -42.24 -1.32 9.46
N VAL A 294 -43.15 -0.35 9.60
CA VAL A 294 -44.08 0.07 8.52
C VAL A 294 -43.97 1.53 8.08
N GLY A 295 -43.13 2.33 8.73
CA GLY A 295 -42.99 3.76 8.44
C GLY A 295 -42.71 4.05 6.96
N THR A 296 -43.46 4.95 6.34
CA THR A 296 -43.26 5.33 4.93
C THR A 296 -41.90 5.98 4.70
N ILE A 297 -41.33 6.63 5.71
CA ILE A 297 -40.04 7.31 5.65
C ILE A 297 -38.98 6.42 6.29
N ASN A 298 -39.11 6.18 7.59
CA ASN A 298 -38.08 5.57 8.43
C ASN A 298 -38.26 4.05 8.61
N GLY A 299 -39.29 3.45 8.02
CA GLY A 299 -39.59 2.02 8.11
C GLY A 299 -39.28 1.22 6.86
N VAL A 300 -39.36 -0.11 7.03
CA VAL A 300 -38.95 -1.11 6.04
C VAL A 300 -40.10 -1.49 5.09
N ALA A 301 -41.25 -1.89 5.62
CA ALA A 301 -42.41 -2.37 4.86
C ALA A 301 -43.44 -1.26 4.63
N LYS A 302 -43.11 -0.32 3.75
CA LYS A 302 -43.83 0.95 3.55
C LYS A 302 -45.30 0.81 3.12
N LYS A 303 -45.75 -0.36 2.66
CA LYS A 303 -47.14 -0.65 2.26
C LYS A 303 -47.81 -1.77 3.06
N ALA A 304 -47.16 -2.29 4.10
CA ALA A 304 -47.75 -3.31 4.96
C ALA A 304 -48.82 -2.74 5.89
N ASN A 305 -49.75 -3.60 6.32
CA ASN A 305 -50.75 -3.25 7.32
C ASN A 305 -50.13 -3.32 8.72
N LEU A 306 -50.46 -2.35 9.59
CA LEU A 306 -50.09 -2.33 10.99
C LEU A 306 -51.32 -2.60 11.87
N HIS A 307 -51.16 -3.56 12.78
CA HIS A 307 -52.11 -3.90 13.83
C HIS A 307 -51.40 -3.82 15.19
N MET A 308 -51.57 -2.71 15.91
CA MET A 308 -51.04 -2.57 17.27
C MET A 308 -51.90 -3.33 18.28
N LEU A 309 -51.25 -4.13 19.12
CA LEU A 309 -51.82 -4.82 20.28
C LEU A 309 -51.13 -4.26 21.53
N ALA A 310 -51.76 -3.26 22.15
CA ALA A 310 -51.15 -2.50 23.24
C ALA A 310 -51.20 -3.27 24.56
N ILE A 311 -50.08 -3.52 25.24
CA ILE A 311 -49.96 -4.37 26.43
C ILE A 311 -49.42 -3.63 27.67
N ASP A 312 -49.69 -4.21 28.84
CA ASP A 312 -49.12 -3.85 30.16
C ASP A 312 -47.84 -4.66 30.50
N TYR A 313 -47.16 -5.24 29.51
CA TYR A 313 -45.91 -6.02 29.72
C TYR A 313 -45.98 -7.16 30.75
N HIS A 314 -47.16 -7.68 31.09
CA HIS A 314 -47.31 -8.92 31.83
C HIS A 314 -47.48 -10.10 30.87
N ASN A 315 -46.99 -11.28 31.26
CA ASN A 315 -47.03 -12.47 30.41
C ASN A 315 -48.46 -12.88 30.02
N TYR A 316 -49.43 -12.68 30.92
CA TYR A 316 -50.84 -12.96 30.63
C TYR A 316 -51.43 -11.99 29.58
N ASP A 317 -50.92 -10.76 29.49
CA ASP A 317 -51.37 -9.78 28.50
C ASP A 317 -50.81 -10.13 27.12
N ILE A 318 -49.54 -10.52 27.07
CA ILE A 318 -48.91 -11.04 25.84
C ILE A 318 -49.64 -12.30 25.37
N LEU A 319 -50.00 -13.20 26.29
CA LEU A 319 -50.75 -14.41 25.96
C LEU A 319 -52.12 -14.09 25.35
N THR A 320 -52.86 -13.14 25.92
CA THR A 320 -54.16 -12.70 25.40
C THR A 320 -54.02 -11.94 24.08
N ALA A 321 -52.97 -11.14 23.90
CA ALA A 321 -52.65 -10.48 22.64
C ALA A 321 -52.30 -11.49 21.53
N LEU A 322 -51.50 -12.51 21.83
CA LEU A 322 -51.20 -13.61 20.89
C LEU A 322 -52.46 -14.40 20.53
N ASP A 323 -53.36 -14.63 21.48
CA ASP A 323 -54.64 -15.28 21.20
C ASP A 323 -55.53 -14.43 20.29
N TYR A 324 -55.57 -13.11 20.49
CA TYR A 324 -56.23 -12.17 19.58
C TYR A 324 -55.62 -12.23 18.17
N ALA A 325 -54.28 -12.18 18.06
CA ALA A 325 -53.60 -12.29 16.78
C ALA A 325 -53.94 -13.60 16.08
N LYS A 326 -53.94 -14.73 16.80
CA LYS A 326 -54.32 -16.05 16.27
C LYS A 326 -55.74 -16.06 15.66
N GLN A 327 -56.69 -15.39 16.30
CA GLN A 327 -58.09 -15.35 15.87
C GLN A 327 -58.33 -14.45 14.65
N ASN A 328 -57.50 -13.42 14.46
CA ASN A 328 -57.72 -12.38 13.44
C ASN A 328 -56.71 -12.41 12.28
N ALA A 329 -55.56 -13.08 12.46
CA ALA A 329 -54.50 -13.16 11.47
C ALA A 329 -54.91 -13.93 10.22
N LYS A 330 -54.25 -13.58 9.11
CA LYS A 330 -54.37 -14.29 7.83
C LYS A 330 -53.25 -15.34 7.73
N PRO A 331 -53.56 -16.64 7.70
CA PRO A 331 -52.55 -17.69 7.57
C PRO A 331 -51.57 -17.43 6.42
N HIS A 332 -50.26 -17.53 6.68
CA HIS A 332 -49.17 -17.28 5.72
C HIS A 332 -49.05 -15.86 5.16
N GLN A 333 -49.86 -14.91 5.64
CA GLN A 333 -49.81 -13.49 5.25
C GLN A 333 -49.73 -12.57 6.47
N THR A 334 -49.27 -13.10 7.61
CA THR A 334 -49.15 -12.38 8.86
C THR A 334 -47.80 -12.62 9.51
N VAL A 335 -47.20 -11.54 10.00
CA VAL A 335 -46.04 -11.56 10.91
C VAL A 335 -46.43 -10.91 12.23
N VAL A 336 -45.82 -11.37 13.33
CA VAL A 336 -45.96 -10.80 14.66
C VAL A 336 -44.58 -10.32 15.11
N ASN A 337 -44.50 -9.10 15.65
CA ASN A 337 -43.31 -8.57 16.30
C ASN A 337 -43.58 -8.38 17.80
N ILE A 338 -42.69 -8.90 18.64
CA ILE A 338 -42.70 -8.72 20.08
C ILE A 338 -41.40 -8.01 20.47
N SER A 339 -41.48 -6.70 20.69
CA SER A 339 -40.34 -5.85 21.09
C SER A 339 -40.30 -5.63 22.60
N SER A 340 -40.54 -6.70 23.35
CA SER A 340 -40.58 -6.68 24.81
C SER A 340 -39.62 -7.72 25.40
N GLY A 341 -38.93 -7.33 26.47
CA GLY A 341 -38.10 -8.21 27.28
C GLY A 341 -38.85 -8.75 28.50
N CYS A 342 -38.23 -9.71 29.16
CA CYS A 342 -38.78 -10.34 30.37
C CYS A 342 -37.80 -10.04 31.50
N ASP A 343 -38.28 -9.38 32.55
CA ASP A 343 -37.47 -9.10 33.73
C ASP A 343 -37.17 -10.42 34.47
N GLU A 344 -35.95 -10.59 34.99
CA GLU A 344 -35.52 -11.79 35.73
C GLU A 344 -36.26 -11.94 37.08
N SER A 345 -37.11 -10.97 37.45
CA SER A 345 -38.05 -11.10 38.54
C SER A 345 -39.01 -12.28 38.30
N VAL A 346 -39.26 -13.05 39.36
CA VAL A 346 -39.87 -14.40 39.34
C VAL A 346 -41.27 -14.44 38.67
N GLU A 347 -41.90 -13.30 38.41
CA GLU A 347 -43.23 -13.17 37.81
C GLU A 347 -43.24 -13.12 36.26
N LYS A 348 -42.11 -12.91 35.58
CA LYS A 348 -42.05 -12.80 34.09
C LYS A 348 -41.23 -13.91 33.43
N ASP A 349 -41.74 -15.15 33.46
CA ASP A 349 -41.14 -16.28 32.72
C ASP A 349 -41.72 -16.42 31.30
N CYS A 350 -41.07 -15.81 30.31
CA CYS A 350 -41.50 -15.89 28.91
C CYS A 350 -41.19 -17.23 28.23
N LYS A 351 -40.54 -18.16 28.94
CA LYS A 351 -40.41 -19.57 28.58
C LYS A 351 -41.48 -20.44 29.24
N GLY A 352 -42.49 -19.85 29.90
CA GLY A 352 -43.64 -20.59 30.44
C GLY A 352 -44.31 -21.46 29.37
N GLN A 353 -44.79 -22.64 29.78
CA GLN A 353 -45.37 -23.62 28.86
C GLN A 353 -46.58 -23.05 28.11
N GLU A 354 -47.39 -22.22 28.76
CA GLU A 354 -48.59 -21.60 28.17
C GLU A 354 -48.24 -20.67 27.01
N LEU A 355 -47.16 -19.88 27.15
CA LEU A 355 -46.66 -19.01 26.09
C LEU A 355 -46.04 -19.84 24.96
N GLN A 356 -45.26 -20.87 25.27
CA GLN A 356 -44.68 -21.75 24.24
C GLN A 356 -45.77 -22.48 23.44
N ASP A 357 -46.82 -22.96 24.10
CA ASP A 357 -47.97 -23.60 23.45
C ASP A 357 -48.70 -22.61 22.55
N LYS A 358 -48.92 -21.37 23.02
CA LYS A 358 -49.55 -20.33 22.21
C LYS A 358 -48.69 -19.95 21.00
N ILE A 359 -47.38 -19.74 21.18
CA ILE A 359 -46.43 -19.49 20.09
C ILE A 359 -46.52 -20.61 19.05
N LYS A 360 -46.54 -21.87 19.50
CA LYS A 360 -46.67 -23.02 18.62
C LYS A 360 -47.97 -23.00 17.82
N GLU A 361 -49.10 -22.66 18.45
CA GLU A 361 -50.39 -22.53 17.76
C GLU A 361 -50.36 -21.50 16.62
N LEU A 362 -49.72 -20.34 16.84
CA LEU A 362 -49.55 -19.31 15.81
C LEU A 362 -48.63 -19.81 14.67
N VAL A 363 -47.52 -20.45 15.01
CA VAL A 363 -46.57 -21.01 14.04
C VAL A 363 -47.23 -22.10 13.18
N ASP A 364 -48.06 -22.95 13.77
CA ASP A 364 -48.82 -23.99 13.06
C ASP A 364 -49.84 -23.40 12.06
N LEU A 365 -50.37 -22.20 12.34
CA LEU A 365 -51.21 -21.41 11.41
C LEU A 365 -50.42 -20.71 10.30
N GLY A 366 -49.08 -20.81 10.32
CA GLY A 366 -48.20 -20.15 9.36
C GLY A 366 -47.93 -18.68 9.67
N ILE A 367 -48.18 -18.24 10.91
CA ILE A 367 -47.78 -16.91 11.39
C ILE A 367 -46.30 -16.95 11.75
N ILE A 368 -45.55 -15.93 11.36
CA ILE A 368 -44.10 -15.83 11.61
C ILE A 368 -43.89 -14.82 12.74
N ILE A 369 -43.13 -15.21 13.77
CA ILE A 369 -42.96 -14.41 14.98
C ILE A 369 -41.50 -13.94 15.09
N PHE A 370 -41.31 -12.63 15.19
CA PHE A 370 -40.02 -11.96 15.43
C PHE A 370 -39.98 -11.41 16.85
N VAL A 371 -38.83 -11.56 17.50
CA VAL A 371 -38.65 -11.12 18.89
C VAL A 371 -37.32 -10.40 19.07
N ALA A 372 -37.30 -9.40 19.93
CA ALA A 372 -36.07 -8.73 20.36
C ALA A 372 -35.15 -9.70 21.12
N ALA A 373 -33.85 -9.65 20.85
CA ALA A 373 -32.86 -10.51 21.50
C ALA A 373 -32.64 -10.20 23.00
N GLY A 374 -32.89 -8.96 23.43
CA GLY A 374 -32.57 -8.44 24.78
C GLY A 374 -31.43 -7.41 24.74
N ASN A 375 -31.38 -6.55 25.76
CA ASN A 375 -30.47 -5.40 25.83
C ASN A 375 -29.48 -5.50 27.03
N GLU A 376 -29.24 -6.71 27.54
CA GLU A 376 -28.48 -6.95 28.76
C GLU A 376 -27.01 -7.31 28.52
N SER A 377 -26.54 -7.31 27.26
CA SER A 377 -25.19 -7.74 26.87
C SER A 377 -24.82 -9.15 27.35
N LYS A 378 -25.81 -10.06 27.39
CA LYS A 378 -25.70 -11.44 27.87
C LYS A 378 -26.01 -12.45 26.77
N ASN A 379 -25.74 -13.73 27.03
CA ASN A 379 -26.20 -14.81 26.18
C ASN A 379 -27.73 -14.97 26.30
N SER A 380 -28.46 -14.76 25.20
CA SER A 380 -29.93 -14.84 25.17
C SER A 380 -30.47 -16.26 25.42
N CYS A 381 -29.66 -17.30 25.22
CA CYS A 381 -30.08 -18.67 25.52
C CYS A 381 -30.26 -18.92 27.03
N ASP A 382 -29.39 -18.31 27.83
CA ASP A 382 -29.36 -18.47 29.29
C ASP A 382 -30.45 -17.65 29.98
N ASN A 383 -31.00 -16.65 29.28
CA ASN A 383 -32.04 -15.77 29.79
C ASN A 383 -33.45 -16.37 29.61
N LYS A 384 -34.40 -16.01 30.50
CA LYS A 384 -35.83 -16.40 30.41
C LYS A 384 -36.64 -15.50 29.45
N VAL A 385 -36.06 -15.18 28.29
CA VAL A 385 -36.66 -14.30 27.27
C VAL A 385 -37.19 -15.09 26.09
N PHE A 386 -38.03 -14.45 25.27
CA PHE A 386 -38.59 -15.05 24.05
C PHE A 386 -37.52 -15.57 23.08
N ALA A 387 -36.31 -14.99 23.08
CA ALA A 387 -35.23 -15.40 22.19
C ALA A 387 -34.88 -16.90 22.30
N GLY A 388 -35.11 -17.52 23.47
CA GLY A 388 -34.89 -18.95 23.66
C GLY A 388 -36.10 -19.85 23.35
N CYS A 389 -37.23 -19.30 22.91
CA CYS A 389 -38.44 -20.07 22.61
C CYS A 389 -38.36 -20.72 21.22
N PRO A 390 -38.73 -22.01 21.07
CA PRO A 390 -38.84 -22.62 19.75
C PRO A 390 -39.91 -21.94 18.89
N GLY A 391 -39.64 -21.74 17.59
CA GLY A 391 -40.64 -21.23 16.65
C GLY A 391 -40.67 -19.70 16.49
N VAL A 392 -39.82 -18.97 17.20
CA VAL A 392 -39.61 -17.52 16.97
C VAL A 392 -38.28 -17.26 16.26
N ILE A 393 -38.13 -16.06 15.69
CA ILE A 393 -36.91 -15.55 15.05
C ILE A 393 -36.35 -14.41 15.90
N PRO A 394 -35.33 -14.67 16.75
CA PRO A 394 -34.71 -13.66 17.59
C PRO A 394 -33.73 -12.79 16.81
N ILE A 395 -33.81 -11.48 17.02
CA ILE A 395 -33.03 -10.49 16.29
C ILE A 395 -32.16 -9.67 17.24
N GLY A 396 -30.84 -9.77 17.05
CA GLY A 396 -29.85 -8.92 17.71
C GLY A 396 -29.68 -7.55 17.04
N ALA A 397 -28.99 -6.63 17.70
CA ALA A 397 -28.78 -5.27 17.22
C ALA A 397 -27.30 -5.01 16.87
N ILE A 398 -27.08 -4.34 15.73
CA ILE A 398 -25.81 -3.68 15.39
C ILE A 398 -25.85 -2.19 15.77
N ASN A 399 -24.67 -1.59 15.94
CA ASN A 399 -24.52 -0.17 16.22
C ASN A 399 -24.65 0.67 14.94
N ASN A 400 -25.81 1.28 14.73
CA ASN A 400 -26.02 2.28 13.69
C ASN A 400 -26.27 3.68 14.27
N LYS A 401 -25.94 3.96 15.53
CA LYS A 401 -26.17 5.25 16.21
C LYS A 401 -25.21 6.36 15.77
N GLU A 402 -23.97 6.01 15.43
CA GLU A 402 -22.96 6.99 15.00
C GLU A 402 -23.02 7.35 13.51
N LEU A 403 -23.84 6.65 12.73
CA LEU A 403 -24.05 6.95 11.31
C LEU A 403 -24.87 8.24 11.17
N LYS A 404 -24.16 9.37 11.01
CA LYS A 404 -24.73 10.64 10.56
C LYS A 404 -24.49 10.89 9.07
N ASP A 405 -23.43 10.28 8.52
CA ASP A 405 -23.04 10.30 7.11
C ASP A 405 -22.24 9.02 6.76
N ASN A 406 -21.77 8.92 5.51
CA ASN A 406 -21.09 7.74 4.98
C ASN A 406 -19.62 7.63 5.40
N SER A 407 -19.08 8.60 6.18
CA SER A 407 -17.67 8.63 6.58
C SER A 407 -17.27 7.49 7.52
N LYS A 408 -18.25 6.83 8.14
CA LYS A 408 -18.04 5.73 9.10
C LYS A 408 -18.87 4.49 8.79
N ILE A 409 -19.17 4.21 7.51
CA ILE A 409 -20.02 3.07 7.14
C ILE A 409 -19.46 1.72 7.61
N GLU A 410 -18.14 1.60 7.75
CA GLU A 410 -17.47 0.41 8.30
C GLU A 410 -17.88 0.11 9.75
N ASN A 411 -18.12 1.16 10.55
CA ASN A 411 -18.57 1.04 11.94
C ASN A 411 -20.03 0.58 12.08
N MET A 412 -20.81 0.60 10.98
CA MET A 412 -22.18 0.06 10.98
C MET A 412 -22.20 -1.41 11.35
N TYR A 413 -21.17 -2.16 11.00
CA TYR A 413 -21.14 -3.60 11.20
C TYR A 413 -20.63 -4.00 12.58
N GLU A 414 -20.54 -3.12 13.56
CA GLU A 414 -20.22 -3.50 14.94
C GLU A 414 -21.48 -3.97 15.68
N ILE A 415 -21.39 -5.03 16.50
CA ILE A 415 -22.48 -5.37 17.44
C ILE A 415 -22.78 -4.17 18.35
N ALA A 416 -24.06 -3.89 18.60
CA ALA A 416 -24.42 -2.88 19.58
C ALA A 416 -24.00 -3.34 20.98
N ASN A 417 -23.33 -2.48 21.74
CA ASN A 417 -22.81 -2.81 23.07
C ASN A 417 -23.85 -3.38 24.04
N TYR A 418 -25.12 -2.97 23.91
CA TYR A 418 -26.25 -3.49 24.69
C TYR A 418 -26.83 -4.82 24.17
N SER A 419 -26.61 -5.17 22.90
CA SER A 419 -27.27 -6.35 22.29
C SER A 419 -26.86 -7.63 23.00
N CYS A 420 -27.86 -8.43 23.36
CA CYS A 420 -27.62 -9.82 23.71
C CYS A 420 -27.15 -10.63 22.48
N TYR A 421 -26.49 -11.75 22.76
CA TYR A 421 -25.79 -12.60 21.77
C TYR A 421 -26.00 -14.09 22.09
N GLY A 422 -25.34 -14.99 21.36
CA GLY A 422 -25.37 -16.45 21.59
C GLY A 422 -26.07 -17.23 20.47
N GLU A 423 -26.05 -18.55 20.60
CA GLU A 423 -26.52 -19.48 19.56
C GLU A 423 -28.04 -19.40 19.27
N CYS A 424 -28.82 -18.83 20.19
CA CYS A 424 -30.25 -18.61 20.02
C CYS A 424 -30.55 -17.41 19.12
N ILE A 425 -29.57 -16.54 18.85
CA ILE A 425 -29.75 -15.41 17.95
C ILE A 425 -29.58 -15.88 16.50
N GLU A 426 -30.56 -15.56 15.66
CA GLU A 426 -30.55 -16.00 14.26
C GLU A 426 -29.88 -15.01 13.34
N LEU A 427 -30.16 -13.72 13.55
CA LEU A 427 -29.83 -12.60 12.67
C LEU A 427 -29.62 -11.33 13.50
N PHE A 428 -28.90 -10.38 12.92
CA PHE A 428 -28.77 -9.03 13.46
C PHE A 428 -29.30 -7.99 12.47
N ALA A 429 -29.87 -6.91 13.00
CA ALA A 429 -30.40 -5.79 12.23
C ALA A 429 -30.02 -4.44 12.88
N PRO A 430 -30.20 -3.30 12.19
CA PRO A 430 -30.01 -1.97 12.77
C PRO A 430 -30.79 -1.78 14.08
N GLY A 431 -30.09 -1.42 15.16
CA GLY A 431 -30.68 -1.26 16.50
C GLY A 431 -31.15 0.14 16.86
N THR A 432 -30.83 1.15 16.06
CA THR A 432 -31.19 2.56 16.30
C THR A 432 -32.21 3.03 15.27
N ILE A 433 -33.37 3.48 15.74
CA ILE A 433 -34.38 4.17 14.93
C ILE A 433 -34.14 5.69 14.98
N ARG A 434 -34.35 6.38 13.86
CA ARG A 434 -34.36 7.84 13.76
C ARG A 434 -35.65 8.23 13.07
N VAL A 435 -36.51 8.97 13.77
CA VAL A 435 -37.70 9.57 13.17
C VAL A 435 -37.30 10.96 12.70
N THR A 436 -37.47 11.22 11.41
CA THR A 436 -37.04 12.47 10.77
C THR A 436 -38.23 13.26 10.28
N ASP A 437 -38.23 14.56 10.50
CA ASP A 437 -39.15 15.49 9.85
C ASP A 437 -38.74 15.66 8.37
N LEU A 438 -39.64 15.39 7.43
CA LEU A 438 -39.32 15.51 5.99
C LEU A 438 -39.14 16.95 5.51
N THR A 439 -39.72 17.92 6.23
CA THR A 439 -39.66 19.33 5.86
C THR A 439 -38.35 19.95 6.30
N THR A 440 -37.89 19.63 7.52
CA THR A 440 -36.67 20.21 8.10
C THR A 440 -35.45 19.30 8.00
N ASN A 441 -35.64 18.01 7.69
CA ASN A 441 -34.62 16.95 7.82
C ASN A 441 -34.06 16.81 9.24
N GLU A 442 -34.75 17.33 10.26
CA GLU A 442 -34.34 17.19 11.66
C GLU A 442 -34.75 15.84 12.22
N ILE A 443 -33.92 15.28 13.11
CA ILE A 443 -34.24 14.06 13.85
C ILE A 443 -35.11 14.47 15.03
N LEU A 444 -36.39 14.10 14.98
CA LEU A 444 -37.37 14.37 16.03
C LEU A 444 -37.16 13.45 17.23
N TYR A 445 -36.92 12.15 16.94
CA TYR A 445 -36.74 11.12 17.96
C TYR A 445 -35.63 10.16 17.53
N MET A 446 -34.80 9.74 18.49
CA MET A 446 -33.74 8.76 18.27
C MET A 446 -33.64 7.82 19.46
N GLU A 447 -33.98 6.56 19.23
CA GLU A 447 -33.94 5.51 20.27
C GLU A 447 -33.12 4.31 19.80
N SER A 448 -32.57 3.55 20.75
CA SER A 448 -31.69 2.41 20.47
C SER A 448 -32.03 1.19 21.32
N GLY A 449 -32.07 0.02 20.69
CA GLY A 449 -32.42 -1.24 21.34
C GLY A 449 -32.70 -2.35 20.35
N THR A 450 -32.59 -3.60 20.79
CA THR A 450 -33.04 -4.76 20.00
C THR A 450 -34.54 -4.71 19.68
N SER A 451 -35.30 -3.94 20.46
CA SER A 451 -36.69 -3.54 20.21
C SER A 451 -36.92 -2.86 18.86
N PHE A 452 -35.90 -2.24 18.25
CA PHE A 452 -36.00 -1.62 16.92
C PHE A 452 -35.41 -2.49 15.81
N ALA A 453 -34.48 -3.39 16.15
CA ALA A 453 -33.92 -4.38 15.24
C ALA A 453 -34.95 -5.48 14.87
N SER A 454 -35.72 -5.96 15.85
CA SER A 454 -36.79 -6.94 15.63
C SER A 454 -37.87 -6.49 14.63
N PRO A 455 -38.52 -5.30 14.78
CA PRO A 455 -39.54 -4.84 13.85
C PRO A 455 -38.96 -4.51 12.48
N PHE A 456 -37.68 -4.10 12.40
CA PHE A 456 -36.97 -3.94 11.14
C PHE A 456 -36.94 -5.27 10.36
N ALA A 457 -36.60 -6.37 11.05
CA ALA A 457 -36.58 -7.70 10.45
C ALA A 457 -37.99 -8.19 10.08
N ALA A 458 -38.99 -7.93 10.91
CA ALA A 458 -40.39 -8.25 10.62
C ALA A 458 -40.88 -7.51 9.36
N GLY A 459 -40.59 -6.21 9.24
CA GLY A 459 -40.85 -5.43 8.04
C GLY A 459 -40.14 -6.01 6.82
N LEU A 460 -38.86 -6.35 6.94
CA LEU A 460 -38.09 -6.95 5.85
C LEU A 460 -38.71 -8.26 5.36
N ALA A 461 -39.12 -9.14 6.28
CA ALA A 461 -39.85 -10.36 5.96
C ALA A 461 -41.17 -10.08 5.22
N SER A 462 -41.93 -9.07 5.65
CA SER A 462 -43.15 -8.65 4.97
C SER A 462 -42.90 -8.19 3.53
N THR A 463 -41.78 -7.49 3.26
CA THR A 463 -41.43 -7.13 1.87
C THR A 463 -41.20 -8.37 1.01
N ILE A 464 -40.48 -9.38 1.54
CA ILE A 464 -40.23 -10.67 0.86
C ILE A 464 -41.54 -11.42 0.60
N MET A 465 -42.46 -11.45 1.57
CA MET A 465 -43.76 -12.11 1.43
C MET A 465 -44.60 -11.43 0.35
N SER A 466 -44.71 -10.10 0.38
CA SER A 466 -45.50 -9.33 -0.59
C SER A 466 -44.96 -9.40 -2.03
N GLU A 467 -43.64 -9.56 -2.20
CA GLU A 467 -43.02 -9.74 -3.51
C GLU A 467 -43.32 -11.12 -4.11
N ASN A 468 -43.60 -12.11 -3.25
CA ASN A 468 -43.82 -13.50 -3.64
C ASN A 468 -45.23 -13.97 -3.20
N PRO A 469 -46.32 -13.35 -3.68
CA PRO A 469 -47.67 -13.54 -3.14
C PRO A 469 -48.25 -14.95 -3.34
N THR A 470 -47.64 -15.77 -4.21
CA THR A 470 -48.04 -17.17 -4.44
C THR A 470 -47.36 -18.15 -3.46
N MET A 471 -46.32 -17.71 -2.76
CA MET A 471 -45.56 -18.54 -1.81
C MET A 471 -46.18 -18.47 -0.42
N LYS A 472 -46.46 -19.63 0.17
CA LYS A 472 -46.92 -19.73 1.55
C LYS A 472 -45.73 -19.83 2.50
N TYR A 473 -45.26 -18.69 2.99
CA TYR A 473 -44.19 -18.67 3.98
C TYR A 473 -44.69 -19.17 5.34
N ASN A 474 -43.83 -19.89 6.05
CA ASN A 474 -44.00 -20.24 7.46
C ASN A 474 -42.68 -19.94 8.20
N TYR A 475 -42.65 -20.18 9.51
CA TYR A 475 -41.47 -19.98 10.34
C TYR A 475 -40.18 -20.56 9.72
N LYS A 476 -40.19 -21.83 9.31
CA LYS A 476 -38.99 -22.51 8.80
C LYS A 476 -38.54 -21.93 7.46
N SER A 477 -39.48 -21.75 6.52
CA SER A 477 -39.15 -21.26 5.18
C SER A 477 -38.73 -19.79 5.19
N MET A 478 -39.33 -18.95 6.05
CA MET A 478 -38.92 -17.55 6.19
C MET A 478 -37.57 -17.43 6.87
N LYS A 479 -37.34 -18.12 8.00
CA LYS A 479 -36.03 -18.16 8.67
C LYS A 479 -34.92 -18.57 7.69
N ALA A 480 -35.13 -19.67 6.96
CA ALA A 480 -34.17 -20.11 5.96
C ALA A 480 -33.93 -19.05 4.87
N LYS A 481 -34.99 -18.37 4.41
CA LYS A 481 -34.86 -17.32 3.39
C LYS A 481 -34.10 -16.09 3.88
N LEU A 482 -34.32 -15.66 5.12
CA LEU A 482 -33.60 -14.55 5.73
C LEU A 482 -32.11 -14.88 5.94
N ILE A 483 -31.79 -16.10 6.37
CA ILE A 483 -30.40 -16.58 6.50
C ILE A 483 -29.71 -16.72 5.14
N ASP A 484 -30.43 -17.18 4.12
CA ASP A 484 -29.94 -17.24 2.74
C ASP A 484 -29.51 -15.85 2.25
N LEU A 485 -30.41 -14.87 2.41
CA LEU A 485 -30.17 -13.48 1.99
C LEU A 485 -29.15 -12.73 2.86
N SER A 486 -28.94 -13.13 4.12
CA SER A 486 -28.09 -12.39 5.05
C SER A 486 -26.65 -12.25 4.55
N ILE A 487 -26.05 -11.10 4.86
CA ILE A 487 -24.60 -10.90 4.72
C ILE A 487 -23.94 -11.63 5.90
N LYS A 488 -23.00 -12.52 5.59
CA LYS A 488 -22.37 -13.42 6.55
C LYS A 488 -21.00 -12.86 6.95
N ASP A 489 -20.62 -13.09 8.20
CA ASP A 489 -19.26 -12.88 8.71
C ASP A 489 -18.73 -11.44 8.59
N ILE A 490 -19.65 -10.46 8.55
CA ILE A 490 -19.30 -9.02 8.46
C ILE A 490 -19.39 -8.31 9.82
N ILE A 491 -20.14 -8.86 10.77
CA ILE A 491 -20.37 -8.19 12.05
C ILE A 491 -19.15 -8.33 12.94
N GLN A 492 -18.64 -7.22 13.44
CA GLN A 492 -17.48 -7.12 14.32
C GLN A 492 -17.93 -7.17 15.80
N GLY A 493 -17.05 -7.68 16.67
CA GLY A 493 -17.30 -7.73 18.12
C GLY A 493 -18.19 -8.90 18.59
N LEU A 494 -18.59 -9.81 17.70
CA LEU A 494 -19.27 -11.06 18.08
C LEU A 494 -18.29 -12.10 18.61
N ASN A 495 -18.75 -12.95 19.52
CA ASN A 495 -18.02 -14.13 19.97
C ASN A 495 -18.25 -15.33 19.03
N ASP A 496 -17.36 -16.33 19.09
CA ASP A 496 -17.33 -17.48 18.15
C ASP A 496 -18.61 -18.34 18.13
N ASN A 497 -19.45 -18.27 19.17
CA ASN A 497 -20.66 -19.09 19.30
C ASN A 497 -21.94 -18.38 18.80
N THR A 498 -21.84 -17.13 18.36
CA THR A 498 -23.00 -16.36 17.88
C THR A 498 -23.04 -16.35 16.35
N PRO A 499 -24.16 -16.76 15.70
CA PRO A 499 -24.28 -16.70 14.25
C PRO A 499 -24.06 -15.29 13.70
N ASN A 500 -22.99 -15.10 12.92
CA ASN A 500 -22.65 -13.81 12.33
C ASN A 500 -23.42 -13.58 11.03
N ARG A 501 -24.64 -13.05 11.14
CA ARG A 501 -25.56 -12.88 10.01
C ARG A 501 -26.28 -11.54 10.09
N PHE A 502 -25.89 -10.60 9.23
CA PHE A 502 -26.53 -9.31 9.10
C PHE A 502 -27.68 -9.37 8.09
N ILE A 503 -28.87 -8.91 8.48
CA ILE A 503 -30.08 -9.02 7.67
C ILE A 503 -29.95 -8.26 6.33
N ASN A 504 -30.52 -8.81 5.27
CA ASN A 504 -30.52 -8.20 3.94
C ASN A 504 -31.78 -8.63 3.16
N ASN A 505 -32.30 -7.76 2.29
CA ASN A 505 -33.48 -8.05 1.46
C ASN A 505 -33.13 -8.53 0.04
N GLY A 506 -31.84 -8.69 -0.27
CA GLY A 506 -31.33 -9.08 -1.58
C GLY A 506 -31.50 -8.03 -2.67
N LYS A 507 -31.96 -6.82 -2.34
CA LYS A 507 -32.15 -5.73 -3.29
C LYS A 507 -30.92 -4.85 -3.29
N LYS A 508 -30.31 -4.74 -4.48
CA LYS A 508 -29.24 -3.80 -4.76
C LYS A 508 -29.58 -3.14 -6.07
N SER A 509 -29.59 -1.81 -6.13
CA SER A 509 -29.21 -1.15 -7.37
C SER A 509 -27.71 -0.97 -7.27
N ILE A 510 -26.95 -1.72 -8.07
CA ILE A 510 -25.50 -1.54 -8.10
C ILE A 510 -25.24 -0.30 -8.98
N TYR A 511 -25.07 0.86 -8.34
CA TYR A 511 -24.36 1.97 -8.99
C TYR A 511 -22.86 1.71 -8.80
N GLY A 512 -22.32 0.81 -9.61
CA GLY A 512 -20.93 0.36 -9.54
C GLY A 512 -20.63 -0.75 -10.55
N THR A 513 -19.36 -0.94 -10.89
CA THR A 513 -18.93 -2.04 -11.75
C THR A 513 -19.32 -3.39 -11.10
N PRO A 514 -19.88 -4.35 -11.87
CA PRO A 514 -20.27 -5.63 -11.31
C PRO A 514 -19.07 -6.35 -10.70
N ARG A 515 -19.26 -6.99 -9.55
CA ARG A 515 -18.18 -7.73 -8.90
C ARG A 515 -17.91 -9.05 -9.62
N CYS A 516 -16.64 -9.36 -9.91
CA CYS A 516 -16.19 -10.60 -10.54
C CYS A 516 -16.45 -11.88 -9.74
N ASP A 517 -16.86 -11.78 -8.48
CA ASP A 517 -17.25 -12.92 -7.65
C ASP A 517 -18.77 -12.97 -7.39
N SER A 518 -19.55 -12.10 -8.04
CA SER A 518 -20.98 -12.01 -7.81
C SER A 518 -21.82 -12.82 -8.81
N GLN A 519 -22.88 -13.45 -8.29
CA GLN A 519 -23.96 -13.98 -9.11
C GLN A 519 -24.96 -12.88 -9.46
N LEU A 520 -25.08 -12.58 -10.75
CA LEU A 520 -26.07 -11.64 -11.29
C LEU A 520 -27.08 -12.43 -12.10
N ASN A 521 -28.33 -12.45 -11.65
CA ASN A 521 -29.46 -13.11 -12.34
C ASN A 521 -29.20 -14.57 -12.74
N GLY A 522 -28.50 -15.34 -11.90
CA GLY A 522 -28.19 -16.75 -12.17
C GLY A 522 -26.99 -16.98 -13.09
N TYR A 523 -26.30 -15.93 -13.53
CA TYR A 523 -25.02 -16.00 -14.23
C TYR A 523 -23.89 -15.56 -13.30
N GLN A 524 -22.78 -16.31 -13.29
CA GLN A 524 -21.57 -15.95 -12.58
C GLN A 524 -20.80 -14.93 -13.44
N TYR A 525 -20.73 -13.69 -12.96
CA TYR A 525 -19.98 -12.64 -13.67
C TYR A 525 -18.48 -12.89 -13.47
N GLN A 526 -17.71 -12.93 -14.54
CA GLN A 526 -16.26 -13.16 -14.54
C GLN A 526 -15.57 -12.05 -15.36
N CYS A 527 -14.30 -11.75 -15.08
CA CYS A 527 -13.58 -10.74 -15.83
C CYS A 527 -13.49 -11.13 -17.32
N SER A 528 -13.79 -10.17 -18.19
CA SER A 528 -14.22 -10.47 -19.57
C SER A 528 -13.05 -10.60 -20.56
N ASN A 529 -11.82 -10.30 -20.14
CA ASN A 529 -10.61 -10.33 -20.97
C ASN A 529 -9.55 -11.29 -20.40
N GLU A 530 -8.75 -11.93 -21.28
CA GLU A 530 -7.65 -12.85 -20.94
C GLU A 530 -6.55 -12.23 -20.04
N LYS A 531 -6.61 -10.92 -19.81
CA LYS A 531 -5.62 -10.14 -19.05
C LYS A 531 -6.22 -9.35 -17.88
N GLU A 532 -7.49 -9.52 -17.59
CA GLU A 532 -8.14 -8.91 -16.43
C GLU A 532 -8.16 -9.88 -15.26
N CYS A 533 -7.65 -9.43 -14.11
CA CYS A 533 -7.62 -10.20 -12.90
C CYS A 533 -8.80 -9.86 -12.00
N CYS A 534 -9.35 -10.86 -11.32
CA CYS A 534 -10.33 -10.65 -10.26
C CYS A 534 -9.59 -10.45 -8.93
N THR A 535 -9.64 -9.24 -8.39
CA THR A 535 -9.00 -8.92 -7.11
C THR A 535 -9.73 -9.59 -5.93
N SER A 536 -9.08 -9.66 -4.77
CA SER A 536 -9.69 -10.14 -3.51
C SER A 536 -10.96 -9.36 -3.09
N TYR A 537 -11.14 -8.17 -3.64
CA TYR A 537 -12.27 -7.28 -3.37
C TYR A 537 -13.42 -7.43 -4.38
N GLY A 538 -13.28 -8.34 -5.36
CA GLY A 538 -14.29 -8.59 -6.37
C GLY A 538 -14.26 -7.59 -7.53
N TYR A 539 -13.19 -6.83 -7.75
CA TYR A 539 -13.06 -5.95 -8.92
C TYR A 539 -12.21 -6.58 -10.02
N CYS A 540 -12.62 -6.38 -11.27
CA CYS A 540 -11.77 -6.65 -12.43
C CYS A 540 -10.79 -5.49 -12.64
N ILE A 541 -9.50 -5.79 -12.62
CA ILE A 541 -8.46 -4.82 -12.99
C ILE A 541 -7.60 -5.41 -14.11
N ASN A 542 -7.15 -4.57 -15.03
CA ASN A 542 -6.30 -5.02 -16.12
C ASN A 542 -4.85 -5.18 -15.61
N SER A 543 -4.31 -6.39 -15.73
CA SER A 543 -2.97 -6.77 -15.27
C SER A 543 -1.82 -6.07 -16.02
N GLU A 544 -2.11 -5.43 -17.16
CA GLU A 544 -1.19 -4.64 -17.97
C GLU A 544 -1.30 -3.12 -17.72
N MET A 545 -2.14 -2.69 -16.78
CA MET A 545 -2.15 -1.28 -16.38
C MET A 545 -0.80 -0.92 -15.77
N ASN A 546 -0.20 0.14 -16.28
CA ASN A 546 1.13 0.62 -15.89
C ASN A 546 1.07 1.39 -14.54
N ILE A 547 0.35 0.83 -13.57
CA ILE A 547 0.13 1.37 -12.22
C ILE A 547 0.55 0.27 -11.22
N PRO A 548 1.80 0.29 -10.73
CA PRO A 548 2.37 -0.78 -9.90
C PRO A 548 1.58 -1.12 -8.65
N PHE A 549 0.87 -0.13 -8.08
CA PHE A 549 0.01 -0.33 -6.91
C PHE A 549 -1.21 -1.20 -7.20
N LEU A 550 -1.82 -1.08 -8.39
CA LEU A 550 -3.01 -1.85 -8.75
C LEU A 550 -2.62 -3.25 -9.22
N GLN A 551 -1.54 -3.36 -9.99
CA GLN A 551 -1.04 -4.64 -10.50
C GLN A 551 -0.78 -5.66 -9.39
N LYS A 552 -0.41 -5.21 -8.17
CA LYS A 552 -0.19 -6.10 -7.04
C LYS A 552 -1.42 -6.94 -6.67
N PHE A 553 -2.64 -6.42 -6.88
CA PHE A 553 -3.87 -7.13 -6.57
C PHE A 553 -4.19 -8.23 -7.58
N CYS A 554 -3.49 -8.26 -8.71
CA CYS A 554 -3.51 -9.40 -9.64
C CYS A 554 -2.58 -10.54 -9.23
N HIS A 555 -1.91 -10.44 -8.08
CA HIS A 555 -1.07 -11.51 -7.59
C HIS A 555 -1.86 -12.50 -6.73
N ILE A 556 -1.63 -13.80 -6.96
CA ILE A 556 -2.26 -14.87 -6.18
C ILE A 556 -1.96 -14.69 -4.69
N GLU A 557 -0.75 -14.24 -4.34
CA GLU A 557 -0.35 -13.98 -2.95
C GLU A 557 -1.16 -12.88 -2.26
N ASN A 558 -1.82 -12.01 -3.04
CA ASN A 558 -2.66 -10.91 -2.54
C ASN A 558 -4.16 -11.21 -2.68
N GLY A 559 -4.54 -12.49 -2.84
CA GLY A 559 -5.93 -12.92 -2.87
C GLY A 559 -6.62 -12.73 -4.22
N CYS A 560 -5.86 -12.64 -5.33
CA CYS A 560 -6.43 -12.70 -6.67
C CYS A 560 -7.16 -14.05 -6.89
N GLN A 561 -8.38 -13.98 -7.40
CA GLN A 561 -9.31 -15.10 -7.54
C GLN A 561 -9.22 -15.68 -8.96
N SER A 562 -8.44 -16.74 -9.12
CA SER A 562 -8.08 -17.32 -10.42
C SER A 562 -9.26 -17.96 -11.17
N GLU A 563 -10.30 -18.33 -10.45
CA GLU A 563 -11.55 -18.88 -10.97
C GLU A 563 -12.45 -17.81 -11.64
N PHE A 564 -12.18 -16.52 -11.40
CA PHE A 564 -12.98 -15.40 -11.89
C PHE A 564 -12.20 -14.39 -12.72
N GLY A 565 -10.89 -14.58 -12.90
CA GLY A 565 -10.03 -13.75 -13.74
C GLY A 565 -8.59 -14.25 -13.82
N TYR A 566 -7.77 -13.57 -14.62
CA TYR A 566 -6.36 -13.90 -14.84
C TYR A 566 -5.48 -13.46 -13.67
N CYS A 567 -4.91 -14.39 -12.90
CA CYS A 567 -3.99 -14.07 -11.82
C CYS A 567 -2.52 -14.35 -12.21
N THR A 568 -1.61 -13.52 -11.70
CA THR A 568 -0.16 -13.63 -11.87
C THR A 568 0.50 -14.00 -10.55
N THR A 569 1.77 -14.40 -10.56
CA THR A 569 2.58 -14.53 -9.34
C THR A 569 3.89 -13.78 -9.52
N LYS A 570 4.43 -13.26 -8.41
CA LYS A 570 5.79 -12.70 -8.39
C LYS A 570 6.87 -13.78 -8.37
N LYS A 571 6.49 -15.05 -8.16
CA LYS A 571 7.42 -16.15 -7.99
C LYS A 571 7.88 -16.77 -9.31
N CYS A 572 9.12 -17.25 -9.31
CA CYS A 572 9.77 -17.97 -10.41
C CYS A 572 9.93 -19.45 -10.08
N GLY A 573 9.85 -20.34 -11.07
CA GLY A 573 9.98 -21.79 -10.88
C GLY A 573 9.22 -22.63 -11.90
N LYS A 574 9.09 -23.94 -11.60
CA LYS A 574 8.60 -24.98 -12.52
C LYS A 574 7.08 -25.04 -12.71
N ASP A 575 6.30 -24.35 -11.89
CA ASP A 575 4.83 -24.37 -12.00
C ASP A 575 4.33 -23.49 -13.16
N ASN A 576 3.29 -23.96 -13.87
CA ASN A 576 2.78 -23.35 -15.12
C ASN A 576 2.30 -21.89 -15.00
N GLN A 577 2.23 -21.32 -13.79
CA GLN A 577 1.85 -19.93 -13.53
C GLN A 577 3.05 -19.04 -13.14
N MET A 578 4.24 -19.61 -12.93
CA MET A 578 5.43 -18.89 -12.48
C MET A 578 6.17 -18.20 -13.63
N ARG A 579 6.76 -17.02 -13.36
CA ARG A 579 7.49 -16.24 -14.37
C ARG A 579 8.96 -16.64 -14.48
N LYS A 580 9.60 -16.31 -15.59
CA LYS A 580 11.07 -16.24 -15.69
C LYS A 580 11.55 -14.86 -15.23
N CYS A 581 12.66 -14.81 -14.50
CA CYS A 581 13.32 -13.57 -14.11
C CYS A 581 13.99 -12.92 -15.33
N LEU A 582 14.13 -11.59 -15.29
CA LEU A 582 14.69 -10.81 -16.41
C LEU A 582 16.12 -11.27 -16.72
N LYS A 583 16.39 -11.51 -18.00
CA LYS A 583 17.70 -11.87 -18.53
C LYS A 583 17.93 -11.08 -19.81
N ASN A 584 18.84 -10.10 -19.77
CA ASN A 584 19.25 -9.35 -20.96
C ASN A 584 20.21 -10.24 -21.76
N GLU A 585 19.84 -10.57 -23.00
CA GLU A 585 20.64 -11.44 -23.87
C GLU A 585 21.67 -10.68 -24.73
N ASN A 586 21.77 -9.35 -24.56
CA ASN A 586 22.69 -8.50 -25.30
C ASN A 586 23.99 -8.27 -24.50
N GLU A 587 25.14 -8.67 -25.06
CA GLU A 587 26.49 -8.55 -24.47
C GLU A 587 26.98 -7.10 -24.23
N ASN A 588 26.16 -6.08 -24.55
CA ASN A 588 26.52 -4.65 -24.46
C ASN A 588 25.64 -3.84 -23.48
N GLU A 589 24.78 -4.47 -22.69
CA GLU A 589 23.99 -3.81 -21.64
C GLU A 589 24.47 -4.19 -20.23
N ASN A 590 24.28 -3.30 -19.25
CA ASN A 590 24.73 -3.47 -17.87
C ASN A 590 24.25 -4.80 -17.25
N GLU A 591 25.17 -5.73 -16.97
CA GLU A 591 24.89 -7.00 -16.27
C GLU A 591 24.17 -6.82 -14.92
N ASN A 592 24.26 -5.61 -14.34
CA ASN A 592 23.62 -5.22 -13.09
C ASN A 592 22.08 -5.17 -13.12
N GLU A 593 21.46 -5.23 -14.32
CA GLU A 593 20.00 -5.30 -14.47
C GLU A 593 19.45 -6.73 -14.58
N ASN A 594 20.31 -7.74 -14.73
CA ASN A 594 19.89 -9.13 -14.75
C ASN A 594 19.31 -9.57 -13.39
N GLU A 595 18.29 -10.42 -13.44
CA GLU A 595 17.65 -11.00 -12.27
C GLU A 595 17.91 -12.52 -12.20
N CYS A 596 18.18 -13.01 -10.99
CA CYS A 596 18.31 -14.43 -10.71
C CYS A 596 17.05 -14.99 -10.04
N CYS A 597 16.74 -16.26 -10.30
CA CYS A 597 15.69 -16.97 -9.60
C CYS A 597 16.27 -17.73 -8.40
N THR A 598 15.94 -17.30 -7.19
CA THR A 598 16.47 -17.91 -5.96
C THR A 598 15.88 -19.31 -5.73
N LYS A 599 16.47 -20.07 -4.80
CA LYS A 599 15.96 -21.37 -4.38
C LYS A 599 14.50 -21.32 -3.87
N GLU A 600 14.09 -20.20 -3.29
CA GLU A 600 12.74 -19.96 -2.75
C GLU A 600 11.74 -19.46 -3.81
N GLY A 601 12.20 -19.29 -5.05
CA GLY A 601 11.37 -18.88 -6.17
C GLY A 601 11.14 -17.38 -6.23
N ASN A 602 12.09 -16.55 -5.79
CA ASN A 602 12.02 -15.10 -5.92
C ASN A 602 12.98 -14.61 -7.01
N CYS A 603 12.56 -13.62 -7.81
CA CYS A 603 13.47 -12.91 -8.70
C CYS A 603 14.15 -11.76 -7.95
N ILE A 604 15.48 -11.76 -7.90
CA ILE A 604 16.27 -10.67 -7.31
C ILE A 604 17.28 -10.15 -8.33
N LYS A 605 17.51 -8.83 -8.34
CA LYS A 605 18.56 -8.23 -9.17
C LYS A 605 19.93 -8.65 -8.64
N ILE A 606 20.86 -8.97 -9.53
CA ILE A 606 22.23 -9.36 -9.17
C ILE A 606 22.93 -8.25 -8.36
N SER A 607 22.68 -6.99 -8.71
CA SER A 607 23.19 -5.82 -7.97
C SER A 607 22.74 -5.74 -6.50
N ASN A 608 21.66 -6.45 -6.14
CA ASN A 608 21.12 -6.52 -4.78
C ASN A 608 21.41 -7.87 -4.09
N ASP A 609 22.24 -8.74 -4.67
CA ASP A 609 22.56 -10.04 -4.11
C ASP A 609 23.74 -9.98 -3.11
N PHE A 610 23.46 -9.47 -1.91
CA PHE A 610 24.45 -9.37 -0.84
C PHE A 610 24.79 -10.72 -0.18
N ASN A 611 23.96 -11.75 -0.38
CA ASN A 611 24.06 -13.05 0.30
C ASN A 611 24.46 -14.20 -0.63
N GLY A 612 24.72 -13.92 -1.91
CA GLY A 612 25.09 -14.93 -2.91
C GLY A 612 23.94 -15.86 -3.31
N GLN A 613 22.69 -15.45 -3.17
CA GLN A 613 21.51 -16.25 -3.54
C GLN A 613 21.39 -16.49 -5.04
N CYS A 614 22.06 -15.68 -5.86
CA CYS A 614 22.19 -15.86 -7.30
C CYS A 614 23.26 -16.86 -7.70
N LEU A 615 23.95 -17.48 -6.73
CA LEU A 615 24.95 -18.51 -7.02
C LEU A 615 24.29 -19.88 -7.23
N LEU A 616 24.73 -20.61 -8.25
CA LEU A 616 24.31 -21.98 -8.52
C LEU A 616 24.50 -22.88 -7.29
N GLU A 617 25.62 -22.74 -6.57
CA GLU A 617 25.89 -23.49 -5.34
C GLU A 617 24.88 -23.21 -4.20
N ASN A 618 24.19 -22.07 -4.22
CA ASN A 618 23.17 -21.70 -3.24
C ASN A 618 21.73 -22.04 -3.71
N GLY A 619 21.60 -22.77 -4.81
CA GLY A 619 20.30 -23.25 -5.33
C GLY A 619 19.61 -22.27 -6.27
N CYS A 620 20.36 -21.34 -6.88
CA CYS A 620 19.85 -20.50 -7.95
C CYS A 620 19.38 -21.36 -9.14
N GLN A 621 18.19 -21.07 -9.65
CA GLN A 621 17.53 -21.86 -10.69
C GLN A 621 17.81 -21.26 -12.08
N SER A 622 18.88 -21.71 -12.73
CA SER A 622 19.37 -21.16 -14.01
C SER A 622 18.41 -21.30 -15.20
N GLU A 623 17.41 -22.19 -15.08
CA GLU A 623 16.33 -22.36 -16.07
C GLU A 623 15.32 -21.18 -16.04
N PHE A 624 15.28 -20.44 -14.92
CA PHE A 624 14.28 -19.40 -14.63
C PHE A 624 14.90 -18.02 -14.33
N GLY A 625 16.21 -17.85 -14.42
CA GLY A 625 16.90 -16.57 -14.23
C GLY A 625 18.41 -16.67 -14.48
N TYR A 626 19.12 -15.54 -14.44
CA TYR A 626 20.58 -15.54 -14.54
C TYR A 626 21.19 -16.07 -13.24
N CYS A 627 21.99 -17.13 -13.30
CA CYS A 627 22.71 -17.62 -12.13
C CYS A 627 24.21 -17.50 -12.37
N ASP A 628 24.89 -16.96 -11.36
CA ASP A 628 26.34 -16.88 -11.33
C ASP A 628 26.91 -18.10 -10.58
N SER A 629 28.22 -18.25 -10.56
CA SER A 629 28.90 -19.19 -9.68
C SER A 629 30.30 -18.66 -9.39
N LYS A 630 30.91 -19.08 -8.29
CA LYS A 630 32.34 -18.81 -8.06
C LYS A 630 33.22 -19.97 -8.49
N LYS A 631 32.63 -20.98 -9.14
CA LYS A 631 33.31 -22.22 -9.53
C LYS A 631 33.62 -22.28 -11.03
N CYS A 632 34.76 -22.87 -11.35
CA CYS A 632 35.29 -23.02 -12.70
C CYS A 632 35.90 -24.41 -12.89
N GLY A 633 35.96 -24.88 -14.13
CA GLY A 633 36.56 -26.17 -14.47
C GLY A 633 35.62 -27.18 -15.11
N LYS A 634 36.19 -28.33 -15.51
CA LYS A 634 35.47 -29.41 -16.25
C LYS A 634 34.24 -29.92 -15.52
N TYR A 635 34.30 -29.98 -14.19
CA TYR A 635 33.21 -30.45 -13.34
C TYR A 635 32.07 -29.45 -13.17
N TYR A 636 32.25 -28.21 -13.60
CA TYR A 636 31.26 -27.13 -13.55
C TYR A 636 30.90 -26.68 -14.98
N ASN A 637 30.51 -27.63 -15.83
CA ASN A 637 30.13 -27.40 -17.23
C ASN A 637 31.19 -26.67 -18.08
N ASN A 638 32.47 -26.95 -17.85
CA ASN A 638 33.60 -26.29 -18.52
C ASN A 638 33.59 -24.76 -18.37
N ARG A 639 33.00 -24.25 -17.28
CA ARG A 639 32.88 -22.81 -17.03
C ARG A 639 34.24 -22.15 -16.89
N LYS A 640 34.39 -21.01 -17.56
CA LYS A 640 35.55 -20.12 -17.49
C LYS A 640 35.27 -18.97 -16.52
N CYS A 641 36.31 -18.48 -15.86
CA CYS A 641 36.24 -17.31 -15.01
C CYS A 641 36.09 -16.01 -15.83
N PRO A 642 35.46 -14.97 -15.26
CA PRO A 642 35.35 -13.64 -15.86
C PRO A 642 36.70 -12.96 -16.14
N ILE A 643 36.66 -11.88 -16.90
CA ILE A 643 37.84 -11.05 -17.23
C ILE A 643 38.50 -10.55 -15.93
N GLY A 644 39.83 -10.64 -15.85
CA GLY A 644 40.62 -10.26 -14.68
C GLY A 644 40.65 -11.32 -13.57
N GLU A 645 40.02 -12.49 -13.77
CA GLU A 645 39.99 -13.60 -12.83
C GLU A 645 40.71 -14.85 -13.34
N CYS A 646 41.27 -15.61 -12.41
CA CYS A 646 41.91 -16.89 -12.66
C CYS A 646 41.09 -18.04 -12.06
N CYS A 647 41.18 -19.22 -12.67
CA CYS A 647 40.63 -20.44 -12.12
C CYS A 647 41.69 -21.18 -11.30
N SER A 648 41.50 -21.26 -10.00
CA SER A 648 42.42 -21.96 -9.10
C SER A 648 42.41 -23.47 -9.32
N LYS A 649 43.41 -24.19 -8.77
CA LYS A 649 43.45 -25.66 -8.78
C LYS A 649 42.26 -26.32 -8.07
N TYR A 650 41.55 -25.56 -7.24
CA TYR A 650 40.35 -26.02 -6.52
C TYR A 650 39.05 -25.73 -7.31
N GLY A 651 39.19 -25.18 -8.53
CA GLY A 651 38.06 -24.81 -9.36
C GLY A 651 37.32 -23.59 -8.84
N GLU A 652 38.03 -22.61 -8.28
CA GLU A 652 37.45 -21.34 -7.81
C GLU A 652 37.97 -20.17 -8.65
N CYS A 653 37.07 -19.29 -9.04
CA CYS A 653 37.43 -18.03 -9.70
C CYS A 653 37.93 -17.02 -8.67
N ILE A 654 39.11 -16.48 -8.90
CA ILE A 654 39.81 -15.57 -8.00
C ILE A 654 40.25 -14.34 -8.79
N GLN A 655 39.91 -13.15 -8.29
CA GLN A 655 40.43 -11.88 -8.80
C GLN A 655 41.96 -11.84 -8.72
N ILE A 656 42.61 -11.67 -9.87
CA ILE A 656 44.07 -11.75 -9.99
C ILE A 656 44.74 -10.66 -9.15
N SER A 657 44.16 -9.46 -9.09
CA SER A 657 44.59 -8.33 -8.24
C SER A 657 44.54 -8.63 -6.74
N ASN A 658 43.57 -9.42 -6.29
CA ASN A 658 43.35 -9.71 -4.86
C ASN A 658 43.80 -11.11 -4.41
N ASP A 659 44.40 -11.90 -5.30
CA ASP A 659 44.96 -13.22 -4.97
C ASP A 659 46.15 -13.12 -3.98
N ILE A 660 45.86 -13.26 -2.68
CA ILE A 660 46.85 -13.30 -1.59
C ILE A 660 47.57 -14.66 -1.55
N GLY A 661 46.86 -15.72 -1.93
CA GLY A 661 47.34 -17.10 -1.87
C GLY A 661 48.25 -17.51 -3.03
N ASN A 662 48.38 -16.66 -4.05
CA ASN A 662 49.11 -16.93 -5.30
C ASN A 662 48.51 -18.12 -6.07
N TYR A 663 47.22 -18.37 -5.94
CA TYR A 663 46.51 -19.43 -6.65
C TYR A 663 46.37 -19.17 -8.15
N CYS A 664 46.49 -17.91 -8.58
CA CYS A 664 46.48 -17.50 -9.98
C CYS A 664 47.78 -17.78 -10.73
N PHE A 665 48.81 -18.28 -10.03
CA PHE A 665 50.05 -18.68 -10.67
C PHE A 665 49.93 -20.09 -11.26
N ILE A 666 50.40 -20.26 -12.49
CA ILE A 666 50.41 -21.54 -13.23
C ILE A 666 51.09 -22.62 -12.41
N GLU A 667 52.20 -22.26 -11.77
CA GLU A 667 53.01 -23.20 -10.99
C GLU A 667 52.36 -23.58 -9.65
N ASN A 668 51.36 -22.81 -9.20
CA ASN A 668 50.51 -23.14 -8.06
C ASN A 668 49.20 -23.83 -8.48
N GLY A 669 49.06 -24.18 -9.76
CA GLY A 669 47.96 -24.98 -10.30
C GLY A 669 46.82 -24.18 -10.91
N CYS A 670 47.04 -22.93 -11.32
CA CYS A 670 46.05 -22.17 -12.08
C CYS A 670 45.66 -22.89 -13.38
N LEU A 671 44.36 -23.11 -13.58
CA LEU A 671 43.79 -23.83 -14.72
C LEU A 671 43.59 -22.87 -15.90
N LYS A 672 44.62 -22.73 -16.73
CA LYS A 672 44.63 -21.80 -17.89
C LYS A 672 43.41 -21.91 -18.79
N GLU A 673 42.94 -23.12 -19.07
CA GLU A 673 41.82 -23.35 -19.99
C GLU A 673 40.49 -22.76 -19.47
N PHE A 674 40.39 -22.50 -18.16
CA PHE A 674 39.22 -21.95 -17.48
C PHE A 674 39.46 -20.57 -16.85
N SER A 675 40.61 -19.97 -17.09
CA SER A 675 40.98 -18.65 -16.57
C SER A 675 40.90 -17.62 -17.68
N ASP A 676 40.63 -16.36 -17.34
CA ASP A 676 40.93 -15.26 -18.26
C ASP A 676 42.45 -15.16 -18.46
N GLN A 677 43.17 -15.09 -17.34
CA GLN A 677 44.63 -15.12 -17.34
C GLN A 677 45.19 -15.86 -16.12
N CYS A 678 46.30 -16.58 -16.32
CA CYS A 678 47.12 -17.09 -15.22
C CYS A 678 48.48 -16.39 -15.24
N LEU A 679 49.00 -16.08 -14.06
CA LEU A 679 50.33 -15.52 -13.88
C LEU A 679 51.40 -16.62 -13.89
N THR A 680 52.64 -16.25 -14.18
CA THR A 680 53.82 -17.12 -14.01
C THR A 680 54.86 -16.36 -13.21
N TYR A 681 55.67 -17.08 -12.42
CA TYR A 681 56.83 -16.45 -11.80
C TYR A 681 57.99 -16.20 -12.78
N ASP A 682 57.90 -16.68 -14.02
CA ASP A 682 58.96 -16.51 -15.03
C ASP A 682 59.06 -15.05 -15.49
N LEU A 683 60.07 -14.34 -14.96
CA LEU A 683 60.33 -12.94 -15.26
C LEU A 683 60.66 -12.69 -16.74
N SER A 684 61.12 -13.69 -17.49
CA SER A 684 61.36 -13.53 -18.94
C SER A 684 60.08 -13.32 -19.74
N ARG A 685 58.94 -13.63 -19.13
CA ARG A 685 57.60 -13.53 -19.73
C ARG A 685 56.81 -12.35 -19.22
N ILE A 686 57.41 -11.47 -18.42
CA ILE A 686 56.69 -10.38 -17.77
C ILE A 686 56.10 -9.38 -18.77
N ASP A 687 56.79 -9.15 -19.88
CA ASP A 687 56.34 -8.27 -20.97
C ASP A 687 55.09 -8.81 -21.69
N GLN A 688 54.68 -10.06 -21.43
CA GLN A 688 53.44 -10.64 -21.94
C GLN A 688 52.20 -10.16 -21.17
N TYR A 689 52.38 -9.50 -20.02
CA TYR A 689 51.29 -9.01 -19.18
C TYR A 689 51.18 -7.49 -19.33
N GLU A 690 50.18 -7.00 -20.07
CA GLU A 690 50.01 -5.56 -20.31
C GLU A 690 49.58 -4.79 -19.03
N ASN A 691 48.94 -5.46 -18.08
CA ASN A 691 48.50 -4.85 -16.82
C ASN A 691 49.68 -4.71 -15.83
N GLU A 692 50.04 -3.46 -15.50
CA GLU A 692 51.12 -3.13 -14.57
C GLU A 692 50.94 -3.75 -13.16
N GLU A 693 49.70 -3.93 -12.69
CA GLU A 693 49.41 -4.55 -11.40
C GLU A 693 49.78 -6.04 -11.40
N TYR A 694 49.59 -6.72 -12.53
CA TYR A 694 49.96 -8.12 -12.67
C TYR A 694 51.49 -8.28 -12.72
N GLN A 695 52.16 -7.38 -13.43
CA GLN A 695 53.63 -7.33 -13.44
C GLN A 695 54.18 -7.11 -12.02
N LYS A 696 53.62 -6.15 -11.28
CA LYS A 696 53.98 -5.88 -9.88
C LYS A 696 53.80 -7.12 -9.01
N LYS A 697 52.68 -7.85 -9.12
CA LYS A 697 52.48 -9.11 -8.40
C LYS A 697 53.52 -10.17 -8.71
N ILE A 698 53.88 -10.34 -9.99
CA ILE A 698 54.93 -11.27 -10.41
C ILE A 698 56.27 -10.88 -9.76
N TYR A 699 56.61 -9.59 -9.75
CA TYR A 699 57.79 -9.08 -9.04
C TYR A 699 57.69 -9.28 -7.52
N THR A 700 56.55 -9.02 -6.88
CA THR A 700 56.31 -9.23 -5.44
C THR A 700 56.53 -10.69 -5.05
N TYR A 701 56.03 -11.63 -5.85
CA TYR A 701 56.20 -13.05 -5.59
C TYR A 701 57.67 -13.47 -5.72
N ASN A 702 58.34 -13.06 -6.80
CA ASN A 702 59.76 -13.35 -7.00
C ASN A 702 60.63 -12.70 -5.92
N CYS A 703 60.31 -11.47 -5.51
CA CYS A 703 60.93 -10.78 -4.39
C CYS A 703 60.89 -11.63 -3.11
N LYS A 704 59.71 -12.16 -2.72
CA LYS A 704 59.58 -13.04 -1.54
C LYS A 704 60.46 -14.29 -1.64
N LYS A 705 60.61 -14.85 -2.84
CA LYS A 705 61.46 -16.03 -3.08
C LYS A 705 62.95 -15.71 -3.02
N GLU A 706 63.37 -14.61 -3.66
CA GLU A 706 64.75 -14.10 -3.62
C GLU A 706 65.16 -13.70 -2.20
N LEU A 707 64.21 -13.20 -1.39
CA LEU A 707 64.43 -12.84 0.01
C LEU A 707 64.62 -14.04 0.93
N LYS A 708 64.05 -15.19 0.62
CA LYS A 708 64.02 -16.36 1.52
C LYS A 708 65.40 -16.74 2.12
N PRO A 709 66.50 -16.84 1.35
CA PRO A 709 67.82 -17.15 1.89
C PRO A 709 68.32 -16.08 2.88
N TYR A 710 67.98 -14.81 2.65
CA TYR A 710 68.36 -13.69 3.52
C TYR A 710 67.47 -13.60 4.76
N ASN A 711 66.19 -13.97 4.66
CA ASN A 711 65.30 -14.08 5.82
C ASN A 711 65.81 -15.14 6.81
N GLU A 712 66.34 -16.25 6.32
CA GLU A 712 66.85 -17.34 7.17
C GLU A 712 68.20 -16.99 7.81
N ILE A 713 69.09 -16.30 7.08
CA ILE A 713 70.45 -15.95 7.53
C ILE A 713 70.47 -14.66 8.36
N CYS A 714 69.80 -13.61 7.88
CA CYS A 714 69.79 -12.29 8.51
C CYS A 714 68.59 -12.08 9.45
N ARG A 715 67.68 -13.06 9.53
CA ARG A 715 66.62 -13.25 10.55
C ARG A 715 65.86 -12.00 11.01
N TYR A 716 65.52 -11.10 10.07
CA TYR A 716 64.81 -9.85 10.40
C TYR A 716 63.75 -9.38 9.40
N ILE A 717 63.72 -9.89 8.17
CA ILE A 717 62.83 -9.37 7.11
C ILE A 717 61.36 -9.81 7.30
N ASN A 718 61.07 -10.72 8.24
CA ASN A 718 59.72 -11.25 8.48
C ASN A 718 58.96 -10.63 9.69
N PHE A 719 59.43 -9.53 10.29
CA PHE A 719 58.84 -8.98 11.54
C PHE A 719 58.29 -7.56 11.40
N VAL A 720 57.44 -7.33 10.40
CA VAL A 720 56.49 -6.20 10.42
C VAL A 720 55.09 -6.78 10.36
N TYR A 721 54.67 -7.44 11.43
CA TYR A 721 53.30 -7.56 11.95
C TYR A 721 53.35 -8.47 13.19
N GLU A 722 52.78 -7.99 14.30
CA GLU A 722 52.46 -8.69 15.56
C GLU A 722 53.44 -8.60 16.77
N ASP A 723 52.95 -7.86 17.77
CA ASP A 723 53.10 -7.92 19.23
C ASP A 723 54.39 -7.44 19.95
N ASP A 724 54.18 -6.55 20.92
CA ASP A 724 55.19 -5.73 21.65
C ASP A 724 56.03 -6.47 22.71
N SER A 725 55.94 -7.81 22.81
CA SER A 725 56.48 -8.54 23.97
C SER A 725 57.86 -9.21 23.80
N TYR A 726 58.60 -8.95 22.71
CA TYR A 726 59.82 -9.71 22.38
C TYR A 726 61.13 -8.87 22.24
N GLN A 727 61.28 -7.79 23.02
CA GLN A 727 62.36 -6.81 22.81
C GLN A 727 63.75 -7.17 23.40
N GLU A 728 63.84 -8.03 24.43
CA GLU A 728 65.11 -8.16 25.20
C GLU A 728 66.11 -9.19 24.62
N ASN A 729 65.65 -10.29 24.02
CA ASN A 729 66.54 -11.32 23.43
C ASN A 729 67.06 -10.95 22.02
N LEU A 730 66.60 -9.84 21.46
CA LEU A 730 66.93 -9.37 20.11
C LEU A 730 68.33 -8.71 20.07
N HIS A 731 68.66 -7.90 21.09
CA HIS A 731 69.88 -7.10 21.16
C HIS A 731 71.17 -7.92 21.04
N THR A 732 71.23 -9.08 21.70
CA THR A 732 72.46 -9.90 21.73
C THR A 732 72.64 -10.76 20.48
N ASN A 733 71.54 -11.12 19.79
CA ASN A 733 71.58 -11.96 18.59
C ASN A 733 71.78 -11.13 17.31
N LEU A 734 71.24 -9.92 17.25
CA LEU A 734 71.43 -8.97 16.13
C LEU A 734 72.91 -8.65 15.93
N CYS A 735 73.62 -8.25 16.99
CA CYS A 735 75.04 -7.91 16.89
C CYS A 735 75.96 -9.13 16.67
N LYS A 736 75.52 -10.35 17.02
CA LYS A 736 76.26 -11.60 16.74
C LYS A 736 76.18 -12.04 15.28
N ASN A 737 75.06 -11.77 14.61
CA ASN A 737 74.78 -12.21 13.24
C ASN A 737 75.23 -11.21 12.16
N TYR A 738 75.96 -10.15 12.53
CA TYR A 738 76.65 -9.24 11.60
C TYR A 738 77.84 -9.94 10.88
N GLN A 739 77.61 -11.13 10.33
CA GLN A 739 78.51 -11.81 9.41
C GLN A 739 78.38 -11.18 8.02
N SER A 740 79.52 -11.05 7.32
CA SER A 740 79.75 -10.20 6.14
C SER A 740 78.66 -10.20 5.06
N ILE A 741 77.95 -11.31 4.84
CA ILE A 741 76.91 -11.43 3.79
C ILE A 741 75.71 -10.52 4.05
N CYS A 742 75.27 -10.35 5.31
CA CYS A 742 74.13 -9.48 5.62
C CYS A 742 74.49 -7.99 5.46
N LYS A 743 75.73 -7.62 5.77
CA LYS A 743 76.23 -6.24 5.61
C LYS A 743 76.20 -5.79 4.15
N ASP A 744 76.65 -6.65 3.24
CA ASP A 744 76.66 -6.32 1.82
C ASP A 744 75.25 -6.35 1.22
N PHE A 745 74.38 -7.24 1.70
CA PHE A 745 72.97 -7.28 1.35
C PHE A 745 72.25 -5.97 1.69
N PHE A 746 72.28 -5.52 2.95
CA PHE A 746 71.55 -4.32 3.38
C PHE A 746 72.13 -3.01 2.82
N LYS A 747 73.39 -2.99 2.36
CA LYS A 747 73.97 -1.86 1.63
C LYS A 747 73.42 -1.70 0.21
N SER A 748 72.99 -2.79 -0.42
CA SER A 748 72.53 -2.77 -1.81
C SER A 748 71.49 -3.88 -2.02
N PRO A 749 70.31 -3.80 -1.36
CA PRO A 749 69.36 -4.91 -1.28
C PRO A 749 68.90 -5.35 -2.67
N PHE A 750 68.57 -4.41 -3.56
CA PHE A 750 68.13 -4.70 -4.93
C PHE A 750 69.20 -5.35 -5.82
N LYS A 751 70.49 -5.31 -5.46
CA LYS A 751 71.51 -6.09 -6.17
C LYS A 751 71.30 -7.60 -5.98
N TYR A 752 70.82 -7.99 -4.80
CA TYR A 752 70.66 -9.38 -4.39
C TYR A 752 69.22 -9.87 -4.55
N VAL A 753 68.25 -8.95 -4.43
CA VAL A 753 66.83 -9.20 -4.62
C VAL A 753 66.23 -8.23 -5.65
N PRO A 754 66.67 -8.30 -6.92
CA PRO A 754 66.29 -7.33 -7.95
C PRO A 754 64.79 -7.28 -8.21
N SER A 755 64.06 -8.37 -7.97
CA SER A 755 62.60 -8.39 -8.14
C SER A 755 61.88 -7.48 -7.14
N CYS A 756 62.47 -7.22 -5.97
CA CYS A 756 61.87 -6.35 -4.96
C CYS A 756 61.81 -4.88 -5.36
N GLU A 757 62.63 -4.45 -6.32
CA GLU A 757 62.65 -3.05 -6.79
C GLU A 757 61.35 -2.67 -7.50
N LYS A 758 60.74 -3.63 -8.19
CA LYS A 758 59.55 -3.44 -9.04
C LYS A 758 58.29 -4.12 -8.49
N GLY A 759 58.37 -4.75 -7.32
CA GLY A 759 57.23 -5.36 -6.64
C GLY A 759 56.40 -4.38 -5.82
N ASP A 760 55.27 -4.85 -5.32
CA ASP A 760 54.43 -4.14 -4.36
C ASP A 760 55.19 -3.89 -3.06
N ASN A 761 54.92 -2.75 -2.41
CA ASN A 761 55.61 -2.31 -1.20
C ASN A 761 57.12 -2.12 -1.36
N ASN A 762 57.65 -1.94 -2.59
CA ASN A 762 59.07 -1.66 -2.83
C ASN A 762 59.62 -0.50 -1.97
N LYS A 763 58.83 0.55 -1.76
CA LYS A 763 59.15 1.68 -0.89
C LYS A 763 59.31 1.22 0.56
N LYS A 764 58.35 0.49 1.10
CA LYS A 764 58.40 -0.06 2.47
C LYS A 764 59.56 -1.04 2.63
N PHE A 765 59.78 -1.93 1.66
CA PHE A 765 60.92 -2.85 1.66
C PHE A 765 62.26 -2.11 1.65
N TYR A 766 62.38 -1.04 0.87
CA TYR A 766 63.57 -0.18 0.85
C TYR A 766 63.76 0.55 2.18
N GLU A 767 62.69 1.12 2.75
CA GLU A 767 62.70 1.78 4.06
C GLU A 767 63.08 0.82 5.20
N ASP A 768 62.49 -0.38 5.23
CA ASP A 768 62.78 -1.42 6.22
C ASP A 768 64.24 -1.90 6.11
N THR A 769 64.75 -2.13 4.90
CA THR A 769 66.16 -2.54 4.70
C THR A 769 67.15 -1.45 5.08
N ILE A 770 66.81 -0.17 4.90
CA ILE A 770 67.61 0.96 5.39
C ILE A 770 67.62 1.00 6.91
N LEU A 771 66.44 0.93 7.54
CA LEU A 771 66.30 0.95 8.99
C LEU A 771 67.13 -0.18 9.61
N ILE A 772 67.06 -1.38 9.03
CA ILE A 772 67.84 -2.55 9.46
C ILE A 772 69.35 -2.32 9.24
N ASN A 773 69.77 -1.69 8.14
CA ASN A 773 71.18 -1.33 7.92
C ASN A 773 71.70 -0.37 9.01
N GLN A 774 70.89 0.60 9.41
CA GLN A 774 71.21 1.56 10.47
C GLN A 774 71.23 0.86 11.85
N TYR A 775 70.25 0.01 12.16
CA TYR A 775 70.25 -0.81 13.39
C TYR A 775 71.43 -1.78 13.45
N ASN A 776 71.88 -2.32 12.32
CA ASN A 776 73.10 -3.13 12.29
C ASN A 776 74.37 -2.30 12.56
N THR A 777 74.30 -0.98 12.33
CA THR A 777 75.38 -0.04 12.62
C THR A 777 75.43 0.28 14.13
N PHE A 778 74.29 0.32 14.83
CA PHE A 778 74.15 0.48 16.30
C PHE A 778 75.03 -0.48 17.14
N CYS A 779 75.36 -1.66 16.60
CA CYS A 779 76.17 -2.67 17.26
C CYS A 779 77.67 -2.31 17.45
N ALA A 780 78.08 -1.08 17.14
CA ALA A 780 79.42 -0.57 17.44
C ALA A 780 79.67 -0.57 18.96
N ARG A 781 80.86 -1.02 19.37
CA ARG A 781 81.24 -1.16 20.78
C ARG A 781 82.07 0.03 21.24
N LYS A 782 81.94 0.41 22.50
CA LYS A 782 82.86 1.35 23.15
C LYS A 782 84.14 0.60 23.53
N ASN A 783 85.31 1.16 23.17
CA ASN A 783 86.59 0.57 23.54
C ASN A 783 86.82 0.69 25.06
N SER A 784 86.96 -0.45 25.76
CA SER A 784 86.88 -0.56 27.23
C SER A 784 88.25 -0.63 27.91
N SER A 785 89.10 0.39 27.71
CA SER A 785 90.42 0.46 28.38
C SER A 785 90.47 1.24 29.71
N LYS A 786 89.32 1.60 30.31
CA LYS A 786 89.26 2.03 31.73
C LYS A 786 87.98 1.50 32.39
N SER A 787 88.14 0.47 33.23
CA SER A 787 87.14 -0.08 34.19
C SER A 787 85.84 -0.66 33.60
N ILE A 788 85.83 -1.98 33.43
CA ILE A 788 84.70 -2.83 32.98
C ILE A 788 83.59 -2.92 34.04
N THR A 789 82.34 -2.69 33.65
CA THR A 789 81.17 -3.29 34.34
C THR A 789 80.14 -3.97 33.43
N SER A 790 80.32 -4.06 32.11
CA SER A 790 79.52 -5.00 31.29
C SER A 790 80.27 -5.39 30.01
N LYS A 791 80.13 -6.65 29.58
CA LYS A 791 80.80 -7.19 28.38
C LYS A 791 80.11 -6.76 27.06
N ASN A 792 79.16 -5.82 27.14
CA ASN A 792 78.22 -5.43 26.09
C ASN A 792 78.04 -3.89 26.01
N ASP A 793 79.07 -3.09 26.30
CA ASP A 793 78.93 -1.63 26.25
C ASP A 793 78.95 -1.14 24.79
N PHE A 794 77.75 -0.89 24.26
CA PHE A 794 77.52 -0.37 22.91
C PHE A 794 77.55 1.17 22.88
N CYS A 795 77.76 1.73 21.70
CA CYS A 795 77.77 3.17 21.48
C CYS A 795 76.44 3.83 21.86
N VAL A 796 75.34 3.12 21.64
CA VAL A 796 73.98 3.48 22.02
C VAL A 796 73.40 2.30 22.81
N ASN A 797 72.73 2.55 23.94
CA ASN A 797 72.42 1.50 24.91
C ASN A 797 70.96 1.01 24.89
N SER A 798 70.09 1.70 24.13
CA SER A 798 68.67 1.39 24.05
C SER A 798 68.11 1.70 22.65
N LYS A 799 67.00 1.04 22.33
CA LYS A 799 66.25 1.29 21.10
C LYS A 799 65.77 2.74 21.01
N GLU A 800 65.30 3.31 22.13
CA GLU A 800 64.81 4.68 22.22
C GLU A 800 65.90 5.71 21.91
N GLU A 801 67.11 5.50 22.44
CA GLU A 801 68.26 6.36 22.15
C GLU A 801 68.68 6.29 20.67
N PHE A 802 68.50 5.13 20.02
CA PHE A 802 68.74 4.99 18.58
C PHE A 802 67.63 5.56 17.69
N GLU A 803 66.36 5.41 18.09
CA GLU A 803 65.25 6.06 17.39
C GLU A 803 65.39 7.57 17.47
N ASN A 804 65.88 8.11 18.59
CA ASN A 804 66.27 9.51 18.67
C ASN A 804 67.35 9.84 17.63
N VAL A 805 68.42 9.03 17.48
CA VAL A 805 69.45 9.20 16.42
C VAL A 805 68.84 9.35 15.02
N LEU A 806 67.77 8.60 14.74
CA LEU A 806 67.16 8.51 13.41
C LEU A 806 66.03 9.49 13.12
N TYR A 807 65.32 9.96 14.14
CA TYR A 807 64.10 10.74 13.97
C TYR A 807 64.12 12.07 14.72
N ASN A 808 64.85 12.15 15.84
CA ASN A 808 64.92 13.33 16.69
C ASN A 808 66.35 13.85 16.78
N ILE A 809 67.00 14.08 15.63
CA ILE A 809 68.40 14.54 15.58
C ILE A 809 68.65 15.79 16.45
N ASN A 810 67.63 16.62 16.63
CA ASN A 810 67.65 17.84 17.43
C ASN A 810 67.84 17.60 18.92
N GLU A 811 67.51 16.41 19.40
CA GLU A 811 67.57 16.03 20.81
C GLU A 811 68.86 15.29 21.16
N LEU A 812 69.72 15.00 20.17
CA LEU A 812 71.00 14.34 20.43
C LEU A 812 72.12 15.29 20.77
N ASP A 813 72.86 14.91 21.81
CA ASP A 813 74.19 15.43 22.04
C ASP A 813 75.20 14.75 21.11
N ILE A 814 75.30 15.25 19.88
CA ILE A 814 76.25 14.78 18.86
C ILE A 814 77.70 14.80 19.37
N LYS A 815 78.05 15.68 20.31
CA LYS A 815 79.41 15.81 20.83
C LYS A 815 79.83 14.61 21.67
N SER A 816 78.90 14.01 22.41
CA SER A 816 79.17 12.84 23.27
C SER A 816 79.66 11.60 22.50
N TYR A 817 79.47 11.56 21.18
CA TYR A 817 79.91 10.47 20.32
C TYR A 817 81.34 10.63 19.78
N CYS A 818 81.95 11.81 19.95
CA CYS A 818 83.32 12.08 19.50
C CYS A 818 84.37 11.34 20.34
N ASP A 819 84.07 11.07 21.61
CA ASP A 819 84.97 10.46 22.60
C ASP A 819 85.45 9.04 22.22
N TYR A 820 84.79 8.38 21.27
CA TYR A 820 85.13 7.02 20.83
C TYR A 820 85.06 6.91 19.30
N GLU A 821 86.18 6.57 18.66
CA GLU A 821 86.30 6.47 17.20
C GLU A 821 85.24 5.56 16.57
N GLU A 822 85.01 4.38 17.15
CA GLU A 822 84.04 3.41 16.64
C GLU A 822 82.60 3.95 16.73
N CYS A 823 82.28 4.74 17.75
CA CYS A 823 80.97 5.38 17.94
C CYS A 823 80.78 6.59 17.04
N ARG A 824 81.84 7.38 16.85
CA ARG A 824 81.87 8.52 15.93
C ARG A 824 81.67 8.04 14.49
N GLU A 825 82.44 7.04 14.05
CA GLU A 825 82.34 6.49 12.69
C GLU A 825 80.98 5.82 12.44
N MET A 826 80.46 5.12 13.44
CA MET A 826 79.10 4.57 13.42
C MET A 826 78.07 5.68 13.18
N LEU A 827 78.03 6.69 14.06
CA LEU A 827 77.03 7.76 13.99
C LEU A 827 77.19 8.57 12.70
N LEU A 828 78.43 8.84 12.27
CA LEU A 828 78.72 9.49 11.01
C LEU A 828 78.16 8.69 9.83
N SER A 829 78.33 7.36 9.82
CA SER A 829 77.78 6.50 8.78
C SER A 829 76.25 6.49 8.80
N VAL A 830 75.63 6.43 9.98
CA VAL A 830 74.16 6.42 10.13
C VAL A 830 73.60 7.74 9.61
N LEU A 831 74.07 8.88 10.11
CA LEU A 831 73.58 10.19 9.72
C LEU A 831 73.81 10.46 8.23
N THR A 832 74.98 10.09 7.68
CA THR A 832 75.27 10.23 6.24
C THR A 832 74.29 9.44 5.39
N ASN A 833 74.03 8.17 5.75
CA ASN A 833 73.07 7.34 5.02
C ASN A 833 71.65 7.88 5.17
N THR A 834 71.24 8.28 6.38
CA THR A 834 69.91 8.86 6.63
C THR A 834 69.69 10.12 5.78
N TYR A 835 70.67 11.01 5.74
CA TYR A 835 70.64 12.24 4.93
C TYR A 835 70.47 11.94 3.44
N GLN A 836 71.32 11.07 2.88
CA GLN A 836 71.26 10.70 1.47
C GLN A 836 69.94 10.00 1.11
N ASN A 837 69.38 9.20 2.03
CA ASN A 837 68.11 8.51 1.80
C ASN A 837 66.90 9.45 1.90
N LYS A 838 66.90 10.39 2.84
CA LYS A 838 65.86 11.43 2.92
C LYS A 838 65.87 12.29 1.66
N LEU A 839 67.04 12.59 1.10
CA LEU A 839 67.18 13.25 -0.20
C LEU A 839 66.62 12.39 -1.35
N LYS A 840 67.06 11.13 -1.49
CA LYS A 840 66.57 10.24 -2.55
C LYS A 840 65.07 9.94 -2.46
N SER A 841 64.52 9.76 -1.26
CA SER A 841 63.09 9.54 -1.07
C SER A 841 62.27 10.77 -1.47
N LYS A 842 62.79 11.96 -1.18
CA LYS A 842 62.22 13.24 -1.64
C LYS A 842 62.26 13.36 -3.17
N GLU A 843 63.37 12.97 -3.81
CA GLU A 843 63.56 13.06 -5.26
C GLU A 843 62.83 11.97 -6.06
N GLN A 844 62.79 10.73 -5.57
CA GLN A 844 62.30 9.56 -6.30
C GLN A 844 60.86 9.18 -5.97
N PHE A 845 60.38 9.46 -4.75
CA PHE A 845 59.05 9.04 -4.27
C PHE A 845 58.19 10.18 -3.71
N GLY A 846 58.64 11.44 -3.81
CA GLY A 846 57.85 12.64 -3.48
C GLY A 846 57.48 12.82 -2.01
N SER A 847 58.34 12.41 -1.06
CA SER A 847 58.06 12.49 0.39
C SER A 847 58.05 13.93 0.96
N GLU A 848 57.14 14.23 1.91
CA GLU A 848 56.98 15.53 2.62
C GLU A 848 58.10 15.85 3.65
N ILE A 849 59.37 15.70 3.30
CA ILE A 849 60.49 15.97 4.22
C ILE A 849 60.83 17.47 4.19
N LYS A 850 60.81 18.12 5.37
CA LYS A 850 61.11 19.55 5.55
C LYS A 850 62.60 19.83 5.32
N ASP A 851 62.91 20.93 4.63
CA ASP A 851 64.30 21.31 4.32
C ASP A 851 65.13 21.64 5.58
N GLU A 852 64.47 22.17 6.62
CA GLU A 852 65.10 22.43 7.92
C GLU A 852 65.67 21.16 8.56
N GLU A 853 64.94 20.04 8.43
CA GLU A 853 65.39 18.75 8.95
C GLU A 853 66.63 18.24 8.21
N LEU A 854 66.66 18.35 6.88
CA LEU A 854 67.81 17.96 6.07
C LEU A 854 69.07 18.76 6.42
N GLU A 855 68.93 20.05 6.74
CA GLU A 855 70.06 20.89 7.11
C GLU A 855 70.66 20.49 8.48
N LEU A 856 69.84 20.03 9.42
CA LEU A 856 70.29 19.52 10.71
C LEU A 856 71.16 18.26 10.56
N TYR A 857 70.75 17.31 9.71
CA TYR A 857 71.58 16.14 9.38
C TYR A 857 72.93 16.54 8.78
N LYS A 858 72.91 17.47 7.82
CA LYS A 858 74.12 17.94 7.13
C LYS A 858 75.12 18.58 8.11
N ASN A 859 74.64 19.41 9.04
CA ASN A 859 75.47 20.05 10.05
C ASN A 859 76.08 19.04 11.03
N SER A 860 75.30 18.06 11.48
CA SER A 860 75.77 17.00 12.38
C SER A 860 76.83 16.10 11.71
N ILE A 861 76.63 15.74 10.44
CA ILE A 861 77.63 15.00 9.64
C ILE A 861 78.93 15.79 9.53
N TYR A 862 78.84 17.08 9.23
CA TYR A 862 80.01 17.95 9.12
C TYR A 862 80.79 18.01 10.43
N TYR A 863 80.09 18.16 11.57
CA TYR A 863 80.72 18.20 12.88
C TYR A 863 81.46 16.90 13.23
N LEU A 864 80.81 15.74 13.04
CA LEU A 864 81.41 14.43 13.30
C LEU A 864 82.62 14.14 12.41
N SER A 865 82.65 14.73 11.20
CA SER A 865 83.78 14.62 10.26
C SER A 865 84.90 15.63 10.53
N SER A 866 84.67 16.59 11.44
CA SER A 866 85.59 17.69 11.68
C SER A 866 86.78 17.28 12.55
N LYS A 867 87.91 17.98 12.40
CA LYS A 867 89.08 17.80 13.27
C LYS A 867 88.78 18.07 14.75
N GLU A 868 87.73 18.83 15.04
CA GLU A 868 87.32 19.16 16.41
C GLU A 868 86.76 17.92 17.12
N CYS A 869 85.92 17.13 16.43
CA CYS A 869 85.39 15.86 16.92
C CYS A 869 86.40 14.69 16.80
N ILE A 870 87.35 14.77 15.88
CA ILE A 870 88.35 13.70 15.69
C ILE A 870 89.45 13.73 16.78
N ASN A 871 89.75 14.90 17.34
CA ASN A 871 90.82 15.10 18.32
C ASN A 871 90.31 15.21 19.77
N THR A 872 89.03 14.97 20.01
CA THR A 872 88.40 14.85 21.33
C THR A 872 88.74 13.49 21.93
#